data_AF-A0A3A1WXV2-F1
#
_entry.id   AF-A0A3A1WXV2-F1
#
_cell.length_a   1.000
_cell.length_b   1.000
_cell.length_c   1.000
_cell.angle_alpha   90.00
_cell.angle_beta   90.00
_cell.angle_gamma   90.00
#
_symmetry.space_group_name_H-M   'P 1'
#
loop_
_entity.id
_entity.type
_entity.pdbx_description
1 polymer ?
#
loop_
_entity_poly.entity_id
_entity_poly.type
_entity_poly.pdbx_seq_one_letter_code
_entity_poly.pdbx_strand_id
1 'polypeptide(L)'
;MTQVQATAPGKLYIAGEYAVVDGAAAIVAAVNRYVKVTVDDENLRCENTQENLRENLCENASNRRKYYGIITSEGENYKPFYWSRDLDGNIFYRDDLDSEDSAKSYSYVLAAMRVVDAYASEIYAPNCNRNVYNLHISSELDDAKSGKKYGLGSSAAVTVAVVRALCKWYGLKLETSTISKLSLIVSSTVKKSGSGGDVAASSLGGVILYRAYNREWLEAELSLINSGDSDFDKLLHKKWPRLEIKRINVPETLKLLVGWTGSPASSAELVSSVESSVESSEKSTASFTYQTFFEQSEICVQKLAQSLENFELDDISSGFAKNRELLQKLSALTGTIIETPKLTQLIEDADFVGIPAKTSGAGGGDCGIAITKIYENNRIESMKSAWKNHGIEPLNIEIAENASDGESPENQASRTIQHRKDEHMKLADEQYSAYANSGFDSVRFMPNALPQVALEEVDSSVRVFARVNSSVFESAAAATTQATAADSPATAAANWRSPLYINAMTGGSVRAQKVNAQLARVAAKTGVAMASGSLSAALRDGALASTFSVIRSENPRGFVMANVSAGTSASDAMRAVSMLQANALQVHLNAAQELVMPEGDRDFRNWLKNIEQIVRECEAARVPVIVKETGCGMTARDVLRLRDVGVRAVDVSGRGGTNFVAIENARRARDGYSYLADWGLTTVESLIDIRKCEALKSNPVEIFASGGVRTPLDVVRALALGASAVGVAGEFLHTLMHEGEDALTQQIADWQEQIRVIMALLGCKTVADLREKTEFVHADCLGK
;
A
#
# COMPACT_ATOMS: atom_id res chain seq x y z
N MET A 1 -27.93 -13.43 4.70
CA MET A 1 -26.56 -13.97 4.78
C MET A 1 -25.76 -12.88 5.43
N THR A 2 -25.38 -13.14 6.67
CA THR A 2 -24.62 -12.20 7.47
C THR A 2 -23.19 -12.69 7.42
N GLN A 3 -22.27 -11.87 6.94
CA GLN A 3 -20.85 -12.18 6.95
C GLN A 3 -20.12 -10.98 7.55
N VAL A 4 -19.27 -11.24 8.53
CA VAL A 4 -18.40 -10.23 9.13
C VAL A 4 -16.96 -10.70 9.09
N GLN A 5 -16.05 -9.73 9.03
CA GLN A 5 -14.62 -10.00 8.95
C GLN A 5 -13.83 -9.06 9.84
N ALA A 6 -12.77 -9.61 10.45
CA ALA A 6 -11.78 -8.85 11.18
C ALA A 6 -10.38 -9.40 10.96
N THR A 7 -9.38 -8.56 11.24
CA THR A 7 -7.98 -8.92 11.17
C THR A 7 -7.26 -8.51 12.45
N ALA A 8 -6.12 -9.14 12.71
CA ALA A 8 -5.16 -8.69 13.71
C ALA A 8 -3.72 -8.94 13.23
N PRO A 9 -2.81 -7.98 13.42
CA PRO A 9 -1.40 -8.13 13.05
C PRO A 9 -0.70 -9.14 13.97
N GLY A 10 0.37 -9.73 13.47
CA GLY A 10 1.39 -10.39 14.28
C GLY A 10 2.20 -9.39 15.09
N LYS A 11 3.19 -9.88 15.83
CA LYS A 11 4.05 -9.07 16.70
C LYS A 11 5.49 -9.57 16.76
N LEU A 12 6.40 -8.66 17.13
CA LEU A 12 7.78 -8.93 17.54
C LEU A 12 8.09 -8.22 18.85
N TYR A 13 8.87 -8.86 19.73
CA TYR A 13 9.42 -8.17 20.90
C TYR A 13 10.69 -7.42 20.51
N ILE A 14 10.78 -6.17 20.93
CA ILE A 14 11.99 -5.36 20.79
C ILE A 14 12.83 -5.45 22.06
N ALA A 15 12.22 -5.39 23.25
CA ALA A 15 12.94 -5.50 24.52
C ALA A 15 12.01 -5.89 25.68
N GLY A 16 12.59 -6.30 26.81
CA GLY A 16 11.87 -6.64 28.04
C GLY A 16 11.38 -8.09 28.11
N GLU A 17 11.91 -8.96 27.24
CA GLU A 17 11.59 -10.39 27.25
C GLU A 17 11.92 -11.02 28.60
N TYR A 18 11.14 -12.03 28.99
CA TYR A 18 11.15 -12.68 30.31
C TYR A 18 10.76 -11.79 31.49
N ALA A 19 11.38 -10.62 31.68
CA ALA A 19 11.08 -9.73 32.82
C ALA A 19 9.63 -9.21 32.81
N VAL A 20 9.03 -9.05 31.63
CA VAL A 20 7.62 -8.65 31.48
C VAL A 20 6.62 -9.65 32.06
N VAL A 21 7.01 -10.93 32.18
CA VAL A 21 6.18 -11.98 32.78
C VAL A 21 5.92 -11.67 34.26
N ASP A 22 6.90 -11.03 34.93
CA ASP A 22 6.84 -10.65 36.35
C ASP A 22 6.47 -9.17 36.57
N GLY A 23 6.07 -8.47 35.50
CA GLY A 23 5.54 -7.11 35.56
C GLY A 23 6.53 -5.98 35.24
N ALA A 24 7.74 -6.28 34.76
CA ALA A 24 8.60 -5.26 34.16
C ALA A 24 7.99 -4.74 32.83
N ALA A 25 8.52 -3.63 32.33
CA ALA A 25 8.15 -3.11 31.02
C ALA A 25 8.73 -3.94 29.87
N ALA A 26 8.03 -3.95 28.74
CA ALA A 26 8.51 -4.46 27.47
C ALA A 26 8.15 -3.51 26.32
N ILE A 27 8.92 -3.60 25.23
CA ILE A 27 8.63 -2.94 23.97
C ILE A 27 8.23 -4.00 22.96
N VAL A 28 7.05 -3.85 22.38
CA VAL A 28 6.49 -4.82 21.43
C VAL A 28 6.02 -4.07 20.19
N ALA A 29 6.39 -4.54 19.01
CA ALA A 29 5.95 -4.00 17.74
C ALA A 29 4.93 -4.92 17.09
N ALA A 30 3.80 -4.38 16.65
CA ALA A 30 2.92 -5.06 15.73
C ALA A 30 3.53 -5.07 14.32
N VAL A 31 3.31 -6.14 13.56
CA VAL A 31 3.92 -6.32 12.23
C VAL A 31 2.89 -6.61 11.15
N ASN A 32 3.17 -6.19 9.90
CA ASN A 32 2.26 -6.24 8.74
C ASN A 32 2.06 -7.64 8.13
N ARG A 33 1.88 -8.63 8.99
CA ARG A 33 1.41 -9.98 8.68
C ARG A 33 0.16 -10.23 9.50
N TYR A 34 -0.91 -10.68 8.89
CA TYR A 34 -2.21 -10.68 9.54
C TYR A 34 -2.79 -12.08 9.71
N VAL A 35 -3.54 -12.26 10.80
CA VAL A 35 -4.56 -13.29 10.88
C VAL A 35 -5.89 -12.65 10.51
N LYS A 36 -6.63 -13.28 9.60
CA LYS A 36 -7.97 -12.88 9.17
C LYS A 36 -8.97 -13.89 9.67
N VAL A 37 -10.06 -13.41 10.25
CA VAL A 37 -11.18 -14.23 10.70
C VAL A 37 -12.45 -13.75 10.03
N THR A 38 -13.16 -14.70 9.42
CA THR A 38 -14.48 -14.50 8.84
C THR A 38 -15.51 -15.29 9.63
N VAL A 39 -16.62 -14.66 9.96
CA VAL A 39 -17.76 -15.29 10.66
C VAL A 39 -18.99 -15.15 9.78
N ASP A 40 -19.70 -16.25 9.54
CA ASP A 40 -20.91 -16.28 8.71
C ASP A 40 -21.93 -17.34 9.15
N ASP A 41 -23.12 -17.29 8.55
CA ASP A 41 -24.22 -18.23 8.74
C ASP A 41 -24.50 -19.12 7.51
N GLU A 42 -23.54 -19.27 6.59
CA GLU A 42 -23.75 -20.01 5.34
C GLU A 42 -23.68 -21.54 5.52
N ASN A 43 -24.60 -22.28 4.91
CA ASN A 43 -24.55 -23.76 4.84
C ASN A 43 -24.39 -24.48 6.20
N LEU A 44 -24.95 -23.92 7.29
CA LEU A 44 -24.98 -24.57 8.60
C LEU A 44 -25.61 -25.97 8.50
N ARG A 45 -24.95 -26.99 9.08
CA ARG A 45 -25.35 -28.40 8.93
C ARG A 45 -26.34 -28.82 10.01
N CYS A 46 -27.30 -29.69 9.65
CA CYS A 46 -28.31 -30.27 10.54
C CYS A 46 -27.95 -31.71 10.96
N GLU A 47 -28.30 -32.14 12.18
CA GLU A 47 -28.07 -33.50 12.71
C GLU A 47 -28.59 -34.63 11.81
N ASN A 48 -29.66 -34.42 11.02
CA ASN A 48 -30.41 -35.51 10.39
C ASN A 48 -30.58 -35.47 8.86
N THR A 49 -30.03 -34.51 8.11
CA THR A 49 -30.09 -34.51 6.62
C THR A 49 -28.98 -33.66 5.98
N GLN A 50 -28.52 -34.06 4.78
CA GLN A 50 -27.65 -33.28 3.88
C GLN A 50 -28.37 -32.05 3.26
N GLU A 51 -29.17 -31.31 4.03
CA GLU A 51 -29.89 -30.12 3.53
C GLU A 51 -29.28 -28.82 4.08
N ASN A 52 -28.94 -27.90 3.17
CA ASN A 52 -28.47 -26.54 3.47
C ASN A 52 -29.64 -25.60 3.78
N LEU A 53 -29.49 -24.71 4.78
CA LEU A 53 -30.56 -23.83 5.24
C LEU A 53 -30.72 -22.54 4.41
N ARG A 54 -31.93 -22.33 3.86
CA ARG A 54 -32.57 -20.99 3.76
C ARG A 54 -34.04 -20.96 4.21
N GLU A 55 -34.73 -22.10 4.34
CA GLU A 55 -36.20 -22.08 4.48
C GLU A 55 -36.78 -22.13 5.91
N ASN A 56 -36.00 -22.32 6.99
CA ASN A 56 -36.60 -22.62 8.31
C ASN A 56 -36.22 -21.70 9.50
N LEU A 57 -35.56 -20.56 9.28
CA LEU A 57 -35.08 -19.72 10.39
C LEU A 57 -36.13 -18.80 11.04
N CYS A 58 -37.34 -18.68 10.47
CA CYS A 58 -38.32 -17.69 10.94
C CYS A 58 -39.38 -18.20 11.93
N GLU A 59 -39.59 -19.51 12.13
CA GLU A 59 -40.82 -19.97 12.83
C GLU A 59 -40.69 -20.93 14.02
N ASN A 60 -39.54 -21.48 14.40
CA ASN A 60 -39.51 -22.44 15.53
C ASN A 60 -38.28 -22.36 16.45
N ALA A 61 -38.45 -21.74 17.62
CA ALA A 61 -37.45 -21.70 18.70
C ALA A 61 -37.08 -23.10 19.27
N SER A 62 -37.94 -24.10 19.07
CA SER A 62 -37.74 -25.49 19.50
C SER A 62 -36.75 -26.29 18.63
N ASN A 63 -36.37 -25.79 17.45
CA ASN A 63 -35.49 -26.49 16.49
C ASN A 63 -34.01 -26.05 16.54
N ARG A 64 -33.62 -25.10 17.40
CA ARG A 64 -32.23 -24.59 17.50
C ARG A 64 -31.19 -25.65 17.87
N ARG A 65 -31.59 -26.75 18.51
CA ARG A 65 -30.70 -27.87 18.93
C ARG A 65 -30.14 -28.71 17.78
N LYS A 66 -30.59 -28.53 16.53
CA LYS A 66 -30.25 -29.43 15.42
C LYS A 66 -29.06 -29.00 14.57
N TYR A 67 -28.46 -27.83 14.81
CA TYR A 67 -27.47 -27.24 13.90
C TYR A 67 -26.08 -27.07 14.51
N TYR A 68 -25.05 -27.23 13.68
CA TYR A 68 -23.65 -27.10 14.05
C TYR A 68 -22.95 -26.01 13.24
N GLY A 69 -22.09 -25.25 13.94
CA GLY A 69 -21.10 -24.39 13.31
C GLY A 69 -19.80 -25.14 13.04
N ILE A 70 -18.98 -24.62 12.14
CA ILE A 70 -17.66 -25.18 11.82
C ILE A 70 -16.57 -24.14 12.04
N ILE A 71 -15.45 -24.56 12.62
CA ILE A 71 -14.20 -23.79 12.67
C ILE A 71 -13.24 -24.43 11.67
N THR A 72 -12.71 -23.62 10.75
CA THR A 72 -11.71 -24.07 9.77
C THR A 72 -10.53 -23.11 9.76
N SER A 73 -9.32 -23.65 9.61
CA SER A 73 -8.11 -22.86 9.42
C SER A 73 -7.41 -23.27 8.12
N GLU A 74 -6.86 -22.30 7.40
CA GLU A 74 -5.98 -22.56 6.26
C GLU A 74 -4.65 -23.16 6.77
N GLY A 75 -4.45 -24.46 6.53
CA GLY A 75 -3.23 -25.19 6.89
C GLY A 75 -3.48 -26.69 6.97
N GLU A 76 -2.60 -27.50 6.36
CA GLU A 76 -2.77 -28.97 6.25
C GLU A 76 -2.89 -29.70 7.61
N ASN A 77 -2.42 -29.06 8.69
CA ASN A 77 -2.45 -29.61 10.04
C ASN A 77 -3.76 -29.36 10.80
N TYR A 78 -4.69 -28.56 10.26
CA TYR A 78 -5.94 -28.22 10.93
C TYR A 78 -7.11 -28.94 10.27
N LYS A 79 -7.72 -29.87 11.02
CA LYS A 79 -9.00 -30.46 10.61
C LYS A 79 -10.14 -29.48 10.91
N PRO A 80 -11.22 -29.49 10.11
CA PRO A 80 -12.43 -28.77 10.46
C PRO A 80 -12.97 -29.25 11.81
N PHE A 81 -13.35 -28.32 12.68
CA PHE A 81 -13.82 -28.60 14.04
C PHE A 81 -15.27 -28.19 14.20
N TYR A 82 -16.13 -29.10 14.68
CA TYR A 82 -17.57 -28.89 14.72
C TYR A 82 -18.04 -28.53 16.13
N TRP A 83 -18.90 -27.53 16.23
CA TRP A 83 -19.40 -27.06 17.52
C TRP A 83 -20.89 -26.76 17.50
N SER A 84 -21.51 -26.82 18.67
CA SER A 84 -22.92 -26.51 18.91
C SER A 84 -23.07 -25.66 20.18
N ARG A 85 -24.28 -25.11 20.37
CA ARG A 85 -24.63 -24.30 21.53
C ARG A 85 -25.95 -24.76 22.12
N ASP A 86 -26.04 -24.82 23.45
CA ASP A 86 -27.31 -25.08 24.14
C ASP A 86 -28.17 -23.81 24.30
N LEU A 87 -29.32 -23.96 24.96
CA LEU A 87 -30.25 -22.84 25.20
C LEU A 87 -29.70 -21.83 26.19
N ASP A 88 -28.80 -22.22 27.09
CA ASP A 88 -28.20 -21.38 28.13
C ASP A 88 -26.99 -20.60 27.60
N GLY A 89 -26.48 -20.98 26.42
CA GLY A 89 -25.38 -20.33 25.72
C GLY A 89 -24.06 -21.08 25.81
N ASN A 90 -24.05 -22.28 26.41
CA ASN A 90 -22.85 -23.07 26.58
C ASN A 90 -22.42 -23.69 25.24
N ILE A 91 -21.12 -23.61 24.94
CA ILE A 91 -20.53 -24.14 23.70
C ILE A 91 -19.99 -25.55 23.95
N PHE A 92 -20.44 -26.50 23.11
CA PHE A 92 -20.03 -27.91 23.12
C PHE A 92 -19.42 -28.30 21.78
N TYR A 93 -18.43 -29.20 21.80
CA TYR A 93 -17.87 -29.84 20.62
C TYR A 93 -18.41 -31.27 20.47
N ARG A 94 -18.30 -31.83 19.26
CA ARG A 94 -18.85 -33.15 18.93
C ARG A 94 -17.83 -34.24 19.21
N ASP A 95 -17.94 -34.94 20.34
CA ASP A 95 -17.03 -36.02 20.74
C ASP A 95 -16.93 -37.19 19.74
N ASP A 96 -17.90 -37.32 18.82
CA ASP A 96 -17.95 -38.33 17.76
C ASP A 96 -17.22 -37.92 16.46
N LEU A 97 -16.96 -36.62 16.26
CA LEU A 97 -16.30 -36.08 15.07
C LEU A 97 -14.95 -35.43 15.39
N ASP A 98 -14.77 -34.94 16.62
CA ASP A 98 -13.63 -34.16 17.07
C ASP A 98 -12.89 -34.88 18.21
N SER A 99 -11.55 -34.88 18.14
CA SER A 99 -10.71 -35.44 19.19
C SER A 99 -10.29 -34.37 20.22
N GLU A 100 -9.90 -34.78 21.43
CA GLU A 100 -9.29 -33.88 22.42
C GLU A 100 -8.08 -33.12 21.86
N ASP A 101 -7.30 -33.75 20.98
CA ASP A 101 -6.16 -33.10 20.34
C ASP A 101 -6.59 -32.02 19.34
N SER A 102 -7.72 -32.20 18.65
CA SER A 102 -8.30 -31.17 17.77
C SER A 102 -8.82 -29.98 18.58
N ALA A 103 -9.40 -30.22 19.75
CA ALA A 103 -9.84 -29.16 20.67
C ALA A 103 -8.67 -28.35 21.23
N LYS A 104 -7.51 -28.97 21.49
CA LYS A 104 -6.29 -28.26 21.90
C LYS A 104 -5.79 -27.28 20.83
N SER A 105 -5.86 -27.67 19.55
CA SER A 105 -5.44 -26.83 18.41
C SER A 105 -6.27 -25.55 18.25
N TYR A 106 -7.54 -25.56 18.66
CA TYR A 106 -8.44 -24.40 18.62
C TYR A 106 -8.71 -23.77 20.00
N SER A 107 -7.93 -24.11 21.03
CA SER A 107 -8.13 -23.65 22.42
C SER A 107 -8.32 -22.14 22.56
N TYR A 108 -7.49 -21.32 21.89
CA TYR A 108 -7.62 -19.86 21.88
C TYR A 108 -8.90 -19.36 21.18
N VAL A 109 -9.31 -20.02 20.10
CA VAL A 109 -10.54 -19.68 19.37
C VAL A 109 -11.77 -20.00 20.23
N LEU A 110 -11.81 -21.18 20.84
CA LEU A 110 -12.89 -21.61 21.72
C LEU A 110 -12.98 -20.75 22.98
N ALA A 111 -11.84 -20.36 23.56
CA ALA A 111 -11.81 -19.41 24.67
C ALA A 111 -12.33 -18.03 24.26
N ALA A 112 -11.95 -17.52 23.09
CA ALA A 112 -12.46 -16.26 22.55
C ALA A 112 -13.99 -16.30 22.35
N MET A 113 -14.51 -17.39 21.78
CA MET A 113 -15.95 -17.60 21.61
C MET A 113 -16.67 -17.55 22.96
N ARG A 114 -16.20 -18.29 23.97
CA ARG A 114 -16.83 -18.33 25.30
C ARG A 114 -16.84 -16.96 26.00
N VAL A 115 -15.72 -16.24 25.97
CA VAL A 115 -15.60 -14.93 26.63
C VAL A 115 -16.46 -13.89 25.94
N VAL A 116 -16.43 -13.82 24.60
CA VAL A 116 -17.24 -12.83 23.86
C VAL A 116 -18.72 -13.18 23.94
N ASP A 117 -19.09 -14.46 23.93
CA ASP A 117 -20.48 -14.90 24.14
C ASP A 117 -21.02 -14.50 25.51
N ALA A 118 -20.23 -14.71 26.56
CA ALA A 118 -20.59 -14.33 27.92
C ALA A 118 -20.82 -12.81 28.00
N TYR A 119 -19.87 -12.02 27.49
CA TYR A 119 -19.99 -10.57 27.48
C TYR A 119 -21.16 -10.07 26.62
N ALA A 120 -21.35 -10.60 25.41
CA ALA A 120 -22.50 -10.25 24.56
C ALA A 120 -23.83 -10.61 25.22
N SER A 121 -23.88 -11.74 25.94
CA SER A 121 -25.07 -12.15 26.69
C SER A 121 -25.38 -11.19 27.82
N GLU A 122 -24.39 -10.67 28.53
CA GLU A 122 -24.59 -9.63 29.56
C GLU A 122 -25.15 -8.34 28.96
N ILE A 123 -24.56 -7.84 27.87
CA ILE A 123 -24.93 -6.57 27.26
C ILE A 123 -26.32 -6.60 26.61
N TYR A 124 -26.66 -7.69 25.94
CA TYR A 124 -27.92 -7.80 25.18
C TYR A 124 -29.00 -8.63 25.88
N ALA A 125 -28.83 -9.01 27.16
CA ALA A 125 -29.84 -9.78 27.89
C ALA A 125 -31.23 -9.10 27.86
N PRO A 126 -32.34 -9.86 27.65
CA PRO A 126 -32.41 -11.30 27.35
C PRO A 126 -32.33 -11.63 25.83
N ASN A 127 -32.13 -10.63 24.98
CA ASN A 127 -32.29 -10.69 23.51
C ASN A 127 -30.98 -10.96 22.75
N CYS A 128 -29.96 -11.54 23.39
CA CYS A 128 -28.69 -11.85 22.72
C CYS A 128 -28.90 -12.85 21.56
N ASN A 129 -28.26 -12.59 20.42
CA ASN A 129 -28.33 -13.45 19.25
C ASN A 129 -27.57 -14.77 19.48
N ARG A 130 -28.28 -15.84 19.87
CA ARG A 130 -27.69 -17.15 20.19
C ARG A 130 -27.60 -18.12 18.99
N ASN A 131 -27.52 -17.61 17.77
CA ASN A 131 -27.38 -18.47 16.59
C ASN A 131 -25.95 -19.04 16.48
N VAL A 132 -25.84 -20.28 16.01
CA VAL A 132 -24.57 -20.88 15.60
C VAL A 132 -24.03 -20.18 14.35
N TYR A 133 -22.71 -20.24 14.15
CA TYR A 133 -22.02 -19.62 13.03
C TYR A 133 -20.78 -20.42 12.64
N ASN A 134 -20.30 -20.20 11.41
CA ASN A 134 -19.02 -20.70 10.96
C ASN A 134 -17.92 -19.69 11.27
N LEU A 135 -16.69 -20.19 11.45
CA LEU A 135 -15.51 -19.37 11.68
C LEU A 135 -14.39 -19.86 10.76
N HIS A 136 -13.99 -19.01 9.82
CA HIS A 136 -12.91 -19.29 8.88
C HIS A 136 -11.68 -18.44 9.21
N ILE A 137 -10.54 -19.10 9.43
CA ILE A 137 -9.26 -18.48 9.83
C ILE A 137 -8.24 -18.63 8.70
N SER A 138 -7.62 -17.53 8.30
CA SER A 138 -6.42 -17.54 7.46
C SER A 138 -5.27 -16.79 8.15
N SER A 139 -4.03 -17.24 7.94
CA SER A 139 -2.83 -16.75 8.63
C SER A 139 -1.71 -16.46 7.63
N GLU A 140 -1.13 -15.26 7.71
CA GLU A 140 0.12 -14.89 7.04
C GLU A 140 1.35 -15.02 7.97
N LEU A 141 1.17 -15.55 9.19
CA LEU A 141 2.22 -15.62 10.22
C LEU A 141 3.10 -16.87 10.10
N ASP A 142 2.86 -17.67 9.08
CA ASP A 142 3.48 -18.96 8.85
C ASP A 142 3.99 -19.02 7.40
N ASP A 143 5.07 -19.76 7.16
CA ASP A 143 5.63 -19.93 5.83
C ASP A 143 4.67 -20.71 4.92
N ALA A 144 4.25 -20.09 3.82
CA ALA A 144 3.22 -20.65 2.94
C ALA A 144 3.63 -21.96 2.24
N LYS A 145 4.93 -22.30 2.21
CA LYS A 145 5.44 -23.52 1.56
C LYS A 145 5.66 -24.67 2.55
N SER A 146 6.19 -24.38 3.74
CA SER A 146 6.54 -25.38 4.74
C SER A 146 5.56 -25.46 5.92
N GLY A 147 4.63 -24.50 6.04
CA GLY A 147 3.70 -24.39 7.15
C GLY A 147 4.35 -24.06 8.50
N LYS A 148 5.66 -23.75 8.52
CA LYS A 148 6.40 -23.44 9.74
C LYS A 148 6.09 -22.03 10.22
N LYS A 149 5.90 -21.88 11.52
CA LYS A 149 5.63 -20.58 12.14
C LYS A 149 6.88 -19.70 12.11
N TYR A 150 6.70 -18.41 11.79
CA TYR A 150 7.79 -17.44 11.84
C TYR A 150 8.13 -16.96 13.27
N GLY A 151 7.31 -17.30 14.27
CA GLY A 151 7.46 -16.80 15.65
C GLY A 151 6.78 -15.44 15.89
N LEU A 152 5.91 -15.00 14.99
CA LEU A 152 5.25 -13.68 15.02
C LEU A 152 4.01 -13.61 15.94
N GLY A 153 3.83 -14.55 16.87
CA GLY A 153 2.75 -14.53 17.85
C GLY A 153 1.37 -14.98 17.34
N SER A 154 1.30 -16.09 16.60
CA SER A 154 0.04 -16.55 15.98
C SER A 154 -1.12 -16.74 16.96
N SER A 155 -0.88 -17.16 18.20
CA SER A 155 -1.91 -17.33 19.24
C SER A 155 -2.55 -16.01 19.69
N ALA A 156 -1.76 -14.94 19.77
CA ALA A 156 -2.25 -13.62 20.14
C ALA A 156 -3.04 -12.98 18.98
N ALA A 157 -2.50 -13.04 17.76
CA ALA A 157 -3.17 -12.51 16.58
C ALA A 157 -4.51 -13.21 16.30
N VAL A 158 -4.57 -14.54 16.39
CA VAL A 158 -5.85 -15.27 16.23
C VAL A 158 -6.85 -14.90 17.33
N THR A 159 -6.39 -14.76 18.58
CA THR A 159 -7.26 -14.36 19.70
C THR A 159 -7.90 -13.00 19.42
N VAL A 160 -7.10 -12.00 19.06
CA VAL A 160 -7.60 -10.64 18.79
C VAL A 160 -8.50 -10.61 17.55
N ALA A 161 -8.13 -11.32 16.48
CA ALA A 161 -8.93 -11.37 15.25
C ALA A 161 -10.30 -12.03 15.50
N VAL A 162 -10.36 -13.13 16.27
CA VAL A 162 -11.62 -13.77 16.65
C VAL A 162 -12.45 -12.86 17.55
N VAL A 163 -11.85 -12.25 18.58
CA VAL A 163 -12.56 -11.31 19.47
C VAL A 163 -13.18 -10.17 18.66
N ARG A 164 -12.42 -9.55 17.74
CA ARG A 164 -12.92 -8.49 16.85
C ARG A 164 -14.05 -8.97 15.94
N ALA A 165 -13.89 -10.13 15.31
CA ALA A 165 -14.90 -10.67 14.40
C ALA A 165 -16.20 -10.98 15.13
N LEU A 166 -16.13 -11.57 16.33
CA LEU A 166 -17.28 -11.87 17.15
C LEU A 166 -17.93 -10.62 17.74
N CYS A 167 -17.15 -9.62 18.17
CA CYS A 167 -17.72 -8.33 18.57
C CYS A 167 -18.54 -7.72 17.43
N LYS A 168 -18.02 -7.74 16.19
CA LYS A 168 -18.77 -7.30 15.00
C LYS A 168 -20.01 -8.15 14.75
N TRP A 169 -19.91 -9.48 14.88
CA TRP A 169 -21.03 -10.42 14.69
C TRP A 169 -22.18 -10.12 15.66
N TYR A 170 -21.85 -9.87 16.93
CA TYR A 170 -22.82 -9.51 17.96
C TYR A 170 -23.28 -8.04 17.90
N GLY A 171 -22.66 -7.21 17.06
CA GLY A 171 -22.95 -5.78 16.99
C GLY A 171 -22.35 -4.95 18.14
N LEU A 172 -21.41 -5.51 18.90
CA LEU A 172 -20.68 -4.85 19.98
C LEU A 172 -19.72 -3.79 19.38
N LYS A 173 -19.96 -2.52 19.70
CA LYS A 173 -19.09 -1.41 19.33
C LYS A 173 -18.15 -1.09 20.48
N LEU A 174 -16.98 -1.73 20.50
CA LEU A 174 -16.01 -1.58 21.57
C LEU A 174 -14.79 -0.80 21.10
N GLU A 175 -14.22 -0.01 22.00
CA GLU A 175 -12.93 0.64 21.77
C GLU A 175 -11.78 -0.38 21.78
N THR A 176 -10.68 -0.05 21.13
CA THR A 176 -9.48 -0.88 21.04
C THR A 176 -8.94 -1.28 22.43
N SER A 177 -9.03 -0.38 23.42
CA SER A 177 -8.63 -0.63 24.80
C SER A 177 -9.44 -1.77 25.44
N THR A 178 -10.75 -1.79 25.21
CA THR A 178 -11.68 -2.83 25.68
C THR A 178 -11.46 -4.15 24.93
N ILE A 179 -11.24 -4.09 23.60
CA ILE A 179 -10.87 -5.28 22.81
C ILE A 179 -9.57 -5.88 23.32
N SER A 180 -8.58 -5.04 23.66
CA SER A 180 -7.32 -5.49 24.25
C SER A 180 -7.55 -6.20 25.58
N LYS A 181 -8.34 -5.63 26.50
CA LYS A 181 -8.64 -6.27 27.78
C LYS A 181 -9.41 -7.59 27.61
N LEU A 182 -10.43 -7.63 26.76
CA LEU A 182 -11.15 -8.87 26.44
C LEU A 182 -10.19 -9.94 25.91
N SER A 183 -9.31 -9.57 24.99
CA SER A 183 -8.32 -10.49 24.43
C SER A 183 -7.30 -10.95 25.47
N LEU A 184 -6.93 -10.11 26.44
CA LEU A 184 -6.07 -10.49 27.57
C LEU A 184 -6.77 -11.50 28.49
N ILE A 185 -8.07 -11.32 28.77
CA ILE A 185 -8.87 -12.32 29.50
C ILE A 185 -8.87 -13.65 28.76
N VAL A 186 -9.15 -13.62 27.45
CA VAL A 186 -9.14 -14.84 26.63
C VAL A 186 -7.80 -15.55 26.73
N SER A 187 -6.70 -14.81 26.53
CA SER A 187 -5.36 -15.40 26.61
C SER A 187 -5.05 -15.97 27.99
N SER A 188 -5.50 -15.34 29.08
CA SER A 188 -5.25 -15.82 30.44
C SER A 188 -6.00 -17.10 30.78
N THR A 189 -7.15 -17.36 30.14
CA THR A 189 -7.89 -18.62 30.33
C THR A 189 -7.20 -19.83 29.68
N VAL A 190 -6.41 -19.61 28.63
CA VAL A 190 -5.70 -20.69 27.92
C VAL A 190 -4.27 -20.85 28.45
N LYS A 191 -3.56 -19.73 28.63
CA LYS A 191 -2.16 -19.73 29.09
C LYS A 191 -1.97 -18.77 30.27
N LYS A 192 -1.99 -19.33 31.48
CA LYS A 192 -1.82 -18.57 32.73
C LYS A 192 -0.46 -17.87 32.88
N SER A 193 0.60 -18.40 32.27
CA SER A 193 1.97 -17.85 32.34
C SER A 193 2.29 -16.77 31.29
N GLY A 194 1.35 -16.41 30.40
CA GLY A 194 1.58 -15.38 29.39
C GLY A 194 1.69 -13.96 29.97
N SER A 195 2.55 -13.12 29.42
CA SER A 195 2.65 -11.70 29.84
C SER A 195 1.55 -10.83 29.24
N GLY A 196 0.99 -11.20 28.09
CA GLY A 196 -0.07 -10.47 27.37
C GLY A 196 0.44 -9.34 26.46
N GLY A 197 1.74 -9.10 26.39
CA GLY A 197 2.29 -8.02 25.55
C GLY A 197 2.10 -8.26 24.05
N ASP A 198 2.07 -9.52 23.63
CA ASP A 198 1.75 -9.93 22.27
C ASP A 198 0.28 -9.65 21.90
N VAL A 199 -0.65 -9.90 22.81
CA VAL A 199 -2.07 -9.56 22.67
C VAL A 199 -2.26 -8.05 22.61
N ALA A 200 -1.58 -7.30 23.48
CA ALA A 200 -1.65 -5.84 23.50
C ALA A 200 -1.16 -5.24 22.18
N ALA A 201 -0.02 -5.70 21.66
CA ALA A 201 0.50 -5.24 20.36
C ALA A 201 -0.43 -5.59 19.21
N SER A 202 -0.94 -6.84 19.19
CA SER A 202 -1.91 -7.28 18.18
C SER A 202 -3.22 -6.47 18.24
N SER A 203 -3.59 -5.99 19.42
CA SER A 203 -4.79 -5.15 19.63
C SER A 203 -4.58 -3.69 19.26
N LEU A 204 -3.45 -3.07 19.60
CA LEU A 204 -3.24 -1.63 19.39
C LEU A 204 -2.51 -1.25 18.10
N GLY A 205 -1.68 -2.14 17.55
CA GLY A 205 -0.79 -1.78 16.45
C GLY A 205 0.38 -0.88 16.91
N GLY A 206 1.23 -0.50 15.95
CA GLY A 206 2.40 0.33 16.15
C GLY A 206 3.47 -0.34 17.02
N VAL A 207 4.31 0.50 17.63
CA VAL A 207 5.24 0.10 18.69
C VAL A 207 4.64 0.51 20.03
N ILE A 208 4.56 -0.41 20.98
CA ILE A 208 3.99 -0.18 22.30
C ILE A 208 5.01 -0.43 23.41
N LEU A 209 4.97 0.42 24.43
CA LEU A 209 5.47 0.15 25.77
C LEU A 209 4.36 -0.56 26.55
N TYR A 210 4.66 -1.73 27.08
CA TYR A 210 3.70 -2.61 27.74
C TYR A 210 4.18 -3.02 29.13
N ARG A 211 3.28 -3.08 30.11
CA ARG A 211 3.47 -3.77 31.40
C ARG A 211 2.33 -4.75 31.65
N ALA A 212 2.69 -5.93 32.13
CA ALA A 212 1.71 -6.94 32.49
C ALA A 212 0.84 -6.50 33.67
N TYR A 213 -0.44 -6.88 33.60
CA TYR A 213 -1.39 -6.75 34.70
C TYR A 213 -1.06 -7.72 35.84
N ASN A 214 -1.57 -7.47 37.05
CA ASN A 214 -1.49 -8.44 38.13
C ASN A 214 -2.44 -9.64 37.86
N ARG A 215 -1.86 -10.84 37.75
CA ARG A 215 -2.57 -12.07 37.40
C ARG A 215 -3.53 -12.56 38.49
N GLU A 216 -3.10 -12.54 39.75
CA GLU A 216 -3.91 -12.99 40.90
C GLU A 216 -5.17 -12.15 41.05
N TRP A 217 -5.04 -10.84 40.82
CA TRP A 217 -6.15 -9.89 40.80
C TRP A 217 -7.14 -10.22 39.68
N LEU A 218 -6.66 -10.48 38.46
CA LEU A 218 -7.56 -10.84 37.36
C LEU A 218 -8.27 -12.18 37.64
N GLU A 219 -7.58 -13.17 38.19
CA GLU A 219 -8.19 -14.46 38.55
C GLU A 219 -9.25 -14.31 39.65
N ALA A 220 -9.01 -13.46 40.65
CA ALA A 220 -9.99 -13.11 41.67
C ALA A 220 -11.22 -12.41 41.08
N GLU A 221 -11.02 -11.45 40.17
CA GLU A 221 -12.12 -10.74 39.50
C GLU A 221 -12.96 -11.68 38.61
N LEU A 222 -12.32 -12.57 37.85
CA LEU A 222 -13.02 -13.58 37.05
C LEU A 222 -13.79 -14.58 37.94
N SER A 223 -13.28 -14.88 39.14
CA SER A 223 -13.99 -15.72 40.11
C SER A 223 -15.29 -15.07 40.62
N LEU A 224 -15.29 -13.75 40.81
CA LEU A 224 -16.48 -12.98 41.17
C LEU A 224 -17.52 -12.94 40.04
N ILE A 225 -17.08 -12.88 38.78
CA ILE A 225 -17.99 -12.98 37.63
C ILE A 225 -18.63 -14.37 37.60
N ASN A 226 -17.84 -15.43 37.80
CA ASN A 226 -18.34 -16.80 37.80
C ASN A 226 -19.31 -17.10 38.96
N SER A 227 -19.18 -16.42 40.12
CA SER A 227 -20.13 -16.53 41.24
C SER A 227 -21.40 -15.67 41.07
N GLY A 228 -21.42 -14.78 40.08
CA GLY A 228 -22.52 -13.82 39.85
C GLY A 228 -22.44 -12.55 40.69
N ASP A 229 -21.35 -12.33 41.44
CA ASP A 229 -21.14 -11.14 42.27
C ASP A 229 -20.62 -9.93 41.47
N SER A 230 -20.15 -10.16 40.24
CA SER A 230 -19.69 -9.13 39.29
C SER A 230 -20.06 -9.51 37.84
N ASP A 231 -19.76 -8.63 36.89
CA ASP A 231 -19.97 -8.82 35.45
C ASP A 231 -18.74 -8.37 34.65
N PHE A 232 -18.66 -8.74 33.36
CA PHE A 232 -17.55 -8.35 32.49
C PHE A 232 -17.51 -6.84 32.25
N ASP A 233 -18.67 -6.19 32.12
CA ASP A 233 -18.73 -4.74 31.88
C ASP A 233 -18.00 -3.96 32.99
N LYS A 234 -18.25 -4.27 34.27
CA LYS A 234 -17.52 -3.70 35.41
C LYS A 234 -16.03 -3.99 35.35
N LEU A 235 -15.63 -5.24 35.08
CA LEU A 235 -14.21 -5.63 35.01
C LEU A 235 -13.44 -4.88 33.91
N LEU A 236 -14.06 -4.70 32.74
CA LEU A 236 -13.45 -4.00 31.61
C LEU A 236 -13.26 -2.50 31.89
N HIS A 237 -14.18 -1.88 32.64
CA HIS A 237 -14.08 -0.47 33.04
C HIS A 237 -13.13 -0.22 34.24
N LYS A 238 -12.77 -1.25 35.01
CA LYS A 238 -11.78 -1.12 36.11
C LYS A 238 -10.38 -0.76 35.58
N LYS A 239 -9.64 -0.01 36.40
CA LYS A 239 -8.19 0.15 36.21
C LYS A 239 -7.50 -1.13 36.67
N TRP A 240 -6.89 -1.85 35.73
CA TRP A 240 -6.19 -3.10 36.04
C TRP A 240 -4.86 -2.78 36.73
N PRO A 241 -4.58 -3.33 37.92
CA PRO A 241 -3.33 -3.10 38.61
C PRO A 241 -2.13 -3.46 37.74
N ARG A 242 -1.13 -2.58 37.69
CA ARG A 242 0.12 -2.66 36.89
C ARG A 242 0.00 -2.62 35.37
N LEU A 243 -1.20 -2.82 34.81
CA LEU A 243 -1.38 -2.77 33.36
C LEU A 243 -1.03 -1.39 32.80
N GLU A 244 -0.05 -1.36 31.92
CA GLU A 244 0.32 -0.17 31.14
C GLU A 244 0.37 -0.57 29.68
N ILE A 245 -0.32 0.18 28.82
CA ILE A 245 -0.24 0.03 27.37
C ILE A 245 -0.12 1.44 26.80
N LYS A 246 1.08 1.82 26.40
CA LYS A 246 1.37 3.15 25.85
C LYS A 246 1.98 3.00 24.46
N ARG A 247 1.48 3.74 23.49
CA ARG A 247 2.07 3.79 22.15
C ARG A 247 3.33 4.65 22.15
N ILE A 248 4.39 4.16 21.51
CA ILE A 248 5.64 4.88 21.27
C ILE A 248 5.56 5.45 19.85
N ASN A 249 5.77 6.76 19.73
CA ASN A 249 5.78 7.43 18.43
C ASN A 249 7.15 7.25 17.78
N VAL A 250 7.28 6.26 16.92
CA VAL A 250 8.52 6.05 16.15
C VAL A 250 8.51 6.90 14.88
N PRO A 251 9.62 7.53 14.48
CA PRO A 251 9.67 8.29 13.23
C PRO A 251 9.48 7.41 11.99
N GLU A 252 8.87 7.97 10.94
CA GLU A 252 8.69 7.29 9.63
C GLU A 252 10.01 6.90 8.97
N THR A 253 11.12 7.52 9.38
CA THR A 253 12.46 7.20 8.91
C THR A 253 13.03 5.94 9.54
N LEU A 254 12.40 5.37 10.57
CA LEU A 254 12.80 4.11 11.20
C LEU A 254 12.43 2.93 10.31
N LYS A 255 13.41 2.08 10.01
CA LYS A 255 13.24 0.79 9.34
C LYS A 255 13.50 -0.34 10.33
N LEU A 256 12.46 -1.15 10.58
CA LEU A 256 12.56 -2.45 11.23
C LEU A 256 12.89 -3.51 10.18
N LEU A 257 13.91 -4.32 10.44
CA LEU A 257 14.36 -5.43 9.59
C LEU A 257 14.26 -6.72 10.40
N VAL A 258 13.80 -7.81 9.78
CA VAL A 258 13.54 -9.08 10.46
C VAL A 258 14.21 -10.21 9.71
N GLY A 259 15.00 -11.02 10.42
CA GLY A 259 15.64 -12.22 9.87
C GLY A 259 15.13 -13.48 10.55
N TRP A 260 14.58 -14.42 9.79
CA TRP A 260 14.08 -15.70 10.30
C TRP A 260 15.15 -16.79 10.18
N THR A 261 15.39 -17.51 11.28
CA THR A 261 16.46 -18.50 11.39
C THR A 261 16.10 -19.88 10.81
N GLY A 262 14.83 -20.09 10.43
CA GLY A 262 14.30 -21.34 9.88
C GLY A 262 13.94 -22.43 10.91
N SER A 263 14.18 -22.15 12.20
CA SER A 263 13.92 -23.06 13.32
C SER A 263 12.85 -22.47 14.24
N PRO A 264 11.60 -22.98 14.22
CA PRO A 264 10.55 -22.46 15.10
C PRO A 264 10.85 -22.78 16.58
N ALA A 265 10.56 -21.85 17.48
CA ALA A 265 10.75 -22.02 18.92
C ALA A 265 9.44 -21.87 19.73
N SER A 266 9.30 -22.67 20.79
CA SER A 266 8.16 -22.58 21.71
C SER A 266 8.44 -21.57 22.82
N SER A 267 7.94 -20.34 22.67
CA SER A 267 8.07 -19.31 23.71
C SER A 267 7.45 -19.74 25.05
N ALA A 268 6.48 -20.66 25.06
CA ALA A 268 5.89 -21.18 26.29
C ALA A 268 6.86 -22.08 27.06
N GLU A 269 7.50 -23.03 26.37
CA GLU A 269 8.45 -23.95 26.98
C GLU A 269 9.69 -23.21 27.52
N LEU A 270 10.20 -22.23 26.77
CA LEU A 270 11.35 -21.44 27.20
C LEU A 270 11.06 -20.60 28.45
N VAL A 271 9.89 -19.95 28.51
CA VAL A 271 9.48 -19.17 29.70
C VAL A 271 9.31 -20.10 30.91
N SER A 272 8.62 -21.23 30.75
CA SER A 272 8.44 -22.19 31.85
C SER A 272 9.74 -22.84 32.31
N SER A 273 10.71 -23.05 31.40
CA SER A 273 12.07 -23.49 31.74
C SER A 273 12.78 -22.45 32.61
N VAL A 274 12.69 -21.17 32.25
CA VAL A 274 13.28 -20.07 33.03
C VAL A 274 12.62 -19.95 34.41
N GLU A 275 11.28 -19.94 34.48
CA GLU A 275 10.52 -19.87 35.74
C GLU A 275 10.94 -21.00 36.70
N SER A 276 10.95 -22.25 36.21
CA SER A 276 11.33 -23.44 37.00
C SER A 276 12.77 -23.37 37.52
N SER A 277 13.70 -22.90 36.67
CA SER A 277 15.11 -22.76 37.05
C SER A 277 15.31 -21.67 38.11
N VAL A 278 14.59 -20.55 38.02
CA VAL A 278 14.69 -19.44 38.99
C VAL A 278 14.22 -19.87 40.38
N GLU A 279 13.09 -20.58 40.50
CA GLU A 279 12.58 -21.10 41.77
C GLU A 279 13.57 -22.05 42.46
N SER A 280 14.35 -22.81 41.68
CA SER A 280 15.37 -23.73 42.20
C SER A 280 16.68 -23.05 42.64
N SER A 281 16.90 -21.79 42.25
CA SER A 281 18.19 -21.09 42.33
C SER A 281 18.33 -20.09 43.50
N GLU A 282 17.30 -19.93 44.34
CA GLU A 282 17.24 -18.93 45.44
C GLU A 282 18.28 -19.10 46.58
N LYS A 283 19.26 -20.02 46.43
CA LYS A 283 20.34 -20.27 47.42
C LYS A 283 21.75 -19.99 46.90
N SER A 284 21.91 -19.20 45.82
CA SER A 284 23.19 -18.90 45.20
C SER A 284 23.78 -17.54 45.65
N THR A 285 25.07 -17.50 45.98
CA THR A 285 25.86 -16.28 46.27
C THR A 285 26.38 -15.57 45.01
N ALA A 286 25.74 -15.78 43.85
CA ALA A 286 26.16 -15.21 42.58
C ALA A 286 26.03 -13.68 42.53
N SER A 287 26.97 -13.02 41.84
CA SER A 287 26.98 -11.57 41.58
C SER A 287 25.81 -11.10 40.69
N PHE A 288 25.13 -11.99 39.98
CA PHE A 288 24.00 -11.69 39.10
C PHE A 288 22.86 -12.65 39.43
N THR A 289 21.72 -12.11 39.85
CA THR A 289 20.51 -12.86 40.21
C THR A 289 19.37 -12.54 39.24
N TYR A 290 18.27 -13.30 39.33
CA TYR A 290 17.07 -12.96 38.57
C TYR A 290 16.54 -11.57 38.92
N GLN A 291 16.61 -11.16 40.20
CA GLN A 291 16.25 -9.82 40.63
C GLN A 291 17.12 -8.74 39.93
N THR A 292 18.43 -8.98 39.80
CA THR A 292 19.32 -8.08 39.05
C THR A 292 18.94 -8.03 37.57
N PHE A 293 18.59 -9.16 36.95
CA PHE A 293 18.09 -9.20 35.57
C PHE A 293 16.81 -8.36 35.42
N PHE A 294 15.83 -8.55 36.31
CA PHE A 294 14.57 -7.82 36.31
C PHE A 294 14.77 -6.31 36.39
N GLU A 295 15.54 -5.83 37.38
CA GLU A 295 15.79 -4.40 37.59
C GLU A 295 16.57 -3.76 36.43
N GLN A 296 17.59 -4.46 35.90
CA GLN A 296 18.35 -3.93 34.76
C GLN A 296 17.56 -3.98 33.45
N SER A 297 16.69 -4.98 33.26
CA SER A 297 15.81 -5.08 32.09
C SER A 297 14.83 -3.92 32.07
N GLU A 298 14.21 -3.60 33.20
CA GLU A 298 13.34 -2.44 33.36
C GLU A 298 14.04 -1.13 32.95
N ILE A 299 15.24 -0.87 33.50
CA ILE A 299 16.02 0.34 33.16
C ILE A 299 16.37 0.37 31.66
N CYS A 300 16.78 -0.77 31.10
CA CYS A 300 17.13 -0.89 29.69
C CYS A 300 15.95 -0.58 28.78
N VAL A 301 14.76 -1.12 29.10
CA VAL A 301 13.52 -0.91 28.34
C VAL A 301 13.09 0.55 28.38
N GLN A 302 13.10 1.20 29.55
CA GLN A 302 12.73 2.61 29.65
C GLN A 302 13.62 3.52 28.79
N LYS A 303 14.94 3.28 28.81
CA LYS A 303 15.88 4.01 27.97
C LYS A 303 15.65 3.75 26.49
N LEU A 304 15.51 2.48 26.10
CA LEU A 304 15.24 2.10 24.71
C LEU A 304 13.93 2.71 24.18
N ALA A 305 12.88 2.77 25.01
CA ALA A 305 11.61 3.38 24.61
C ALA A 305 11.79 4.87 24.28
N GLN A 306 12.58 5.60 25.08
CA GLN A 306 12.92 6.99 24.83
C GLN A 306 13.78 7.16 23.57
N SER A 307 14.81 6.32 23.39
CA SER A 307 15.68 6.36 22.20
C SER A 307 14.95 6.01 20.91
N LEU A 308 13.93 5.14 20.96
CA LEU A 308 13.06 4.85 19.81
C LEU A 308 12.15 6.03 19.46
N GLU A 309 11.65 6.76 20.45
CA GLU A 309 10.81 7.94 20.26
C GLU A 309 11.60 9.13 19.68
N ASN A 310 12.84 9.34 20.16
CA ASN A 310 13.75 10.37 19.65
C ASN A 310 14.53 9.96 18.39
N PHE A 311 14.56 8.65 18.09
CA PHE A 311 15.32 8.00 17.03
C PHE A 311 16.83 8.29 17.03
N GLU A 312 17.44 8.06 18.19
CA GLU A 312 18.89 8.14 18.43
C GLU A 312 19.53 6.76 18.18
N LEU A 313 20.04 6.52 16.97
CA LEU A 313 20.56 5.19 16.57
C LEU A 313 21.71 4.68 17.46
N ASP A 314 22.58 5.56 17.94
CA ASP A 314 23.70 5.15 18.81
C ASP A 314 23.20 4.69 20.19
N ASP A 315 22.12 5.31 20.69
CA ASP A 315 21.48 4.91 21.95
C ASP A 315 20.62 3.65 21.77
N ILE A 316 19.96 3.49 20.63
CA ILE A 316 19.29 2.23 20.25
C ILE A 316 20.31 1.09 20.19
N SER A 317 21.48 1.33 19.59
CA SER A 317 22.58 0.37 19.52
C SER A 317 23.09 -0.01 20.91
N SER A 318 23.36 0.98 21.75
CA SER A 318 23.79 0.76 23.13
C SER A 318 22.73 0.00 23.95
N GLY A 319 21.45 0.31 23.75
CA GLY A 319 20.35 -0.38 24.39
C GLY A 319 20.16 -1.82 23.90
N PHE A 320 20.30 -2.09 22.61
CA PHE A 320 20.27 -3.45 22.05
C PHE A 320 21.44 -4.30 22.57
N ALA A 321 22.65 -3.73 22.60
CA ALA A 321 23.82 -4.39 23.19
C ALA A 321 23.58 -4.71 24.68
N LYS A 322 23.02 -3.77 25.45
CA LYS A 322 22.71 -3.99 26.86
C LYS A 322 21.63 -5.06 27.06
N ASN A 323 20.57 -5.03 26.24
CA ASN A 323 19.51 -6.03 26.32
C ASN A 323 20.03 -7.44 25.97
N ARG A 324 20.85 -7.56 24.92
CA ARG A 324 21.53 -8.81 24.56
C ARG A 324 22.39 -9.35 25.70
N GLU A 325 23.21 -8.50 26.33
CA GLU A 325 24.03 -8.86 27.49
C GLU A 325 23.17 -9.44 28.64
N LEU A 326 22.03 -8.80 28.94
CA LEU A 326 21.11 -9.27 29.98
C LEU A 326 20.49 -10.63 29.65
N LEU A 327 20.08 -10.84 28.40
CA LEU A 327 19.54 -12.13 27.95
C LEU A 327 20.60 -13.24 27.98
N GLN A 328 21.84 -12.95 27.62
CA GLN A 328 22.95 -13.90 27.72
C GLN A 328 23.24 -14.28 29.18
N LYS A 329 23.21 -13.31 30.11
CA LYS A 329 23.35 -13.58 31.54
C LYS A 329 22.18 -14.40 32.10
N LEU A 330 20.95 -14.14 31.64
CA LEU A 330 19.79 -14.96 32.01
C LEU A 330 19.90 -16.39 31.45
N SER A 331 20.36 -16.53 30.21
CA SER A 331 20.63 -17.83 29.58
C SER A 331 21.65 -18.64 30.40
N ALA A 332 22.74 -18.00 30.82
CA ALA A 332 23.75 -18.63 31.68
C ALA A 332 23.22 -18.98 33.09
N LEU A 333 22.37 -18.13 33.67
CA LEU A 333 21.76 -18.36 34.98
C LEU A 333 20.79 -19.55 34.98
N THR A 334 20.03 -19.71 33.91
CA THR A 334 18.91 -20.67 33.86
C THR A 334 19.21 -21.95 33.09
N GLY A 335 20.33 -22.00 32.35
CA GLY A 335 20.66 -23.06 31.41
C GLY A 335 19.80 -23.07 30.14
N THR A 336 18.92 -22.08 29.96
CA THR A 336 18.02 -22.00 28.79
C THR A 336 18.75 -21.38 27.61
N ILE A 337 18.72 -22.00 26.43
CA ILE A 337 19.35 -21.46 25.21
C ILE A 337 18.45 -20.37 24.60
N ILE A 338 18.73 -19.11 24.92
CA ILE A 338 17.98 -17.96 24.40
C ILE A 338 18.54 -17.51 23.04
N GLU A 339 19.86 -17.32 22.94
CA GLU A 339 20.53 -16.97 21.68
C GLU A 339 21.15 -18.22 21.06
N THR A 340 20.64 -18.65 19.90
CA THR A 340 21.18 -19.79 19.15
C THR A 340 22.36 -19.35 18.27
N PRO A 341 23.22 -20.27 17.79
CA PRO A 341 24.31 -19.90 16.89
C PRO A 341 23.87 -19.12 15.64
N LYS A 342 22.67 -19.41 15.10
CA LYS A 342 22.10 -18.64 13.98
C LYS A 342 21.67 -17.23 14.38
N LEU A 343 21.12 -17.05 15.58
CA LEU A 343 20.78 -15.71 16.09
C LEU A 343 22.06 -14.91 16.38
N THR A 344 23.11 -15.54 16.90
CA THR A 344 24.43 -14.93 17.05
C THR A 344 24.96 -14.44 15.71
N GLN A 345 24.95 -15.30 14.69
CA GLN A 345 25.37 -14.93 13.34
C GLN A 345 24.54 -13.79 12.74
N LEU A 346 23.22 -13.81 12.94
CA LEU A 346 22.31 -12.74 12.49
C LEU A 346 22.74 -11.38 13.05
N ILE A 347 23.05 -11.34 14.34
CA ILE A 347 23.44 -10.10 15.03
C ILE A 347 24.84 -9.68 14.59
N GLU A 348 25.80 -10.61 14.48
CA GLU A 348 27.16 -10.32 14.03
C GLU A 348 27.21 -9.77 12.58
N ASP A 349 26.39 -10.31 11.68
CA ASP A 349 26.26 -9.82 10.30
C ASP A 349 25.73 -8.38 10.26
N ALA A 350 24.84 -8.03 11.18
CA ALA A 350 24.29 -6.68 11.30
C ALA A 350 25.33 -5.72 11.92
N ASP A 351 26.00 -6.14 13.00
CA ASP A 351 27.05 -5.38 13.67
C ASP A 351 28.23 -5.10 12.71
N PHE A 352 28.57 -6.03 11.82
CA PHE A 352 29.63 -5.86 10.82
C PHE A 352 29.36 -4.69 9.87
N VAL A 353 28.09 -4.46 9.50
CA VAL A 353 27.69 -3.28 8.72
C VAL A 353 27.26 -2.11 9.60
N GLY A 354 27.37 -2.23 10.93
CA GLY A 354 27.04 -1.26 11.97
C GLY A 354 25.54 -1.02 12.20
N ILE A 355 24.67 -1.95 11.80
CA ILE A 355 23.23 -1.87 12.05
C ILE A 355 22.95 -2.57 13.39
N PRO A 356 22.35 -1.90 14.38
CA PRO A 356 22.06 -2.52 15.66
C PRO A 356 21.00 -3.61 15.53
N ALA A 357 21.33 -4.80 16.05
CA ALA A 357 20.47 -5.98 15.99
C ALA A 357 20.42 -6.75 17.31
N LYS A 358 19.39 -7.59 17.45
CA LYS A 358 19.22 -8.51 18.58
C LYS A 358 18.26 -9.66 18.26
N THR A 359 18.18 -10.63 19.16
CA THR A 359 17.12 -11.65 19.18
C THR A 359 15.75 -11.04 19.49
N SER A 360 14.67 -11.52 18.88
CA SER A 360 13.31 -11.11 19.25
C SER A 360 12.61 -12.19 20.08
N GLY A 361 11.91 -11.79 21.14
CA GLY A 361 11.05 -12.70 21.91
C GLY A 361 11.86 -13.62 22.83
N ALA A 362 11.28 -14.76 23.18
CA ALA A 362 11.92 -15.71 24.09
C ALA A 362 13.24 -16.30 23.51
N GLY A 363 13.48 -16.20 22.20
CA GLY A 363 14.65 -16.79 21.56
C GLY A 363 14.51 -18.29 21.35
N GLY A 364 15.62 -19.02 21.37
CA GLY A 364 15.68 -20.47 21.08
C GLY A 364 15.48 -20.82 19.60
N GLY A 365 15.31 -19.82 18.74
CA GLY A 365 14.94 -19.96 17.32
C GLY A 365 14.18 -18.72 16.85
N ASP A 366 13.29 -18.89 15.87
CA ASP A 366 12.44 -17.84 15.28
C ASP A 366 13.23 -16.70 14.60
N CYS A 367 13.05 -15.46 15.07
CA CYS A 367 13.49 -14.25 14.41
C CYS A 367 14.49 -13.44 15.24
N GLY A 368 15.45 -12.83 14.56
CA GLY A 368 16.17 -11.64 15.04
C GLY A 368 15.62 -10.38 14.38
N ILE A 369 15.87 -9.24 15.02
CA ILE A 369 15.50 -7.91 14.52
C ILE A 369 16.71 -7.00 14.42
N ALA A 370 16.64 -6.07 13.48
CA ALA A 370 17.61 -5.00 13.30
C ALA A 370 16.86 -3.67 13.04
N ILE A 371 17.39 -2.55 13.55
CA ILE A 371 16.77 -1.23 13.39
C ILE A 371 17.76 -0.27 12.74
N THR A 372 17.35 0.41 11.68
CA THR A 372 18.13 1.48 11.05
C THR A 372 17.23 2.53 10.39
N LYS A 373 17.79 3.42 9.57
CA LYS A 373 17.11 4.41 8.75
C LYS A 373 16.69 3.83 7.39
N ILE A 374 15.52 4.23 6.90
CA ILE A 374 14.97 3.80 5.60
C ILE A 374 15.89 4.10 4.39
N TYR A 375 16.83 5.03 4.52
CA TYR A 375 17.73 5.45 3.44
C TYR A 375 19.12 4.77 3.47
N GLU A 376 19.38 3.87 4.41
CA GLU A 376 20.65 3.12 4.48
C GLU A 376 20.70 1.88 3.56
N ASN A 377 20.21 2.03 2.33
CA ASN A 377 20.00 0.93 1.38
C ASN A 377 21.23 0.02 1.21
N ASN A 378 22.43 0.60 1.08
CA ASN A 378 23.66 -0.18 0.90
C ASN A 378 23.98 -1.09 2.10
N ARG A 379 23.78 -0.59 3.33
CA ARG A 379 24.04 -1.37 4.56
C ARG A 379 22.99 -2.45 4.74
N ILE A 380 21.72 -2.10 4.46
CA ILE A 380 20.58 -3.02 4.51
C ILE A 380 20.78 -4.19 3.54
N GLU A 381 21.11 -3.92 2.27
CA GLU A 381 21.27 -4.99 1.27
C GLU A 381 22.53 -5.83 1.52
N SER A 382 23.61 -5.23 2.03
CA SER A 382 24.80 -5.98 2.47
C SER A 382 24.46 -6.95 3.60
N MET A 383 23.74 -6.49 4.63
CA MET A 383 23.30 -7.31 5.76
C MET A 383 22.35 -8.43 5.32
N LYS A 384 21.33 -8.12 4.51
CA LYS A 384 20.38 -9.13 3.98
C LYS A 384 21.09 -10.19 3.15
N SER A 385 22.12 -9.80 2.39
CA SER A 385 22.93 -10.74 1.61
C SER A 385 23.74 -11.66 2.51
N ALA A 386 24.35 -11.12 3.57
CA ALA A 386 25.04 -11.93 4.59
C ALA A 386 24.09 -12.92 5.29
N TRP A 387 22.92 -12.45 5.74
CA TRP A 387 21.88 -13.31 6.32
C TRP A 387 21.51 -14.47 5.39
N LYS A 388 21.23 -14.19 4.11
CA LYS A 388 20.90 -15.24 3.13
C LYS A 388 22.03 -16.27 2.97
N ASN A 389 23.29 -15.81 2.92
CA ASN A 389 24.45 -16.69 2.82
C ASN A 389 24.61 -17.61 4.05
N HIS A 390 24.17 -17.15 5.22
CA HIS A 390 24.16 -17.92 6.46
C HIS A 390 22.84 -18.69 6.72
N GLY A 391 21.95 -18.77 5.73
CA GLY A 391 20.69 -19.50 5.84
C GLY A 391 19.70 -18.88 6.84
N ILE A 392 19.73 -17.55 6.94
CA ILE A 392 18.76 -16.70 7.63
C ILE A 392 17.93 -16.00 6.54
N GLU A 393 16.61 -16.13 6.60
CA GLU A 393 15.70 -15.57 5.60
C GLU A 393 15.28 -14.15 6.01
N PRO A 394 15.63 -13.10 5.24
CA PRO A 394 15.11 -11.76 5.49
C PRO A 394 13.62 -11.71 5.16
N LEU A 395 12.79 -11.42 6.15
CA LEU A 395 11.34 -11.30 5.98
C LEU A 395 10.98 -9.87 5.57
N ASN A 396 10.11 -9.72 4.57
CA ASN A 396 9.55 -8.43 4.18
C ASN A 396 8.45 -8.01 5.18
N ILE A 397 8.88 -7.52 6.35
CA ILE A 397 8.04 -7.13 7.47
C ILE A 397 8.23 -5.64 7.77
N GLU A 398 7.12 -4.97 8.06
CA GLU A 398 7.07 -3.59 8.50
C GLU A 398 6.19 -3.46 9.76
N ILE A 399 6.30 -2.33 10.44
CA ILE A 399 5.48 -2.03 11.62
C ILE A 399 4.02 -1.86 11.15
N ALA A 400 3.11 -2.67 11.70
CA ALA A 400 1.69 -2.58 11.38
C ALA A 400 1.01 -1.52 12.22
N GLU A 401 0.22 -0.67 11.59
CA GLU A 401 -0.68 0.25 12.25
C GLU A 401 -2.08 -0.38 12.33
N ASN A 402 -2.65 -0.51 13.54
CA ASN A 402 -4.07 -0.82 13.63
C ASN A 402 -4.85 0.47 13.37
N ALA A 403 -5.81 0.40 12.45
CA ALA A 403 -6.77 1.46 12.26
C ALA A 403 -7.45 1.76 13.60
N SER A 404 -7.43 3.02 14.04
CA SER A 404 -8.28 3.50 15.12
C SER A 404 -9.73 3.12 14.79
N ASP A 405 -10.38 2.41 15.72
CA ASP A 405 -11.80 2.06 15.62
C ASP A 405 -12.61 3.35 15.44
N GLY A 406 -13.10 3.56 14.21
CA GLY A 406 -13.73 4.80 13.77
C GLY A 406 -13.58 5.09 12.28
N GLU A 407 -12.72 4.38 11.56
CA GLU A 407 -12.52 4.61 10.13
C GLU A 407 -13.33 3.65 9.26
N SER A 408 -14.06 4.21 8.29
CA SER A 408 -14.82 3.47 7.29
C SER A 408 -13.87 2.61 6.42
N PRO A 409 -14.36 1.54 5.78
CA PRO A 409 -13.59 0.76 4.80
C PRO A 409 -12.93 1.63 3.70
N GLU A 410 -13.49 2.81 3.44
CA GLU A 410 -12.97 3.81 2.50
C GLU A 410 -11.62 4.41 2.96
N ASN A 411 -11.41 4.58 4.26
CA ASN A 411 -10.17 5.15 4.81
C ASN A 411 -9.05 4.10 4.91
N GLN A 412 -9.40 2.81 5.09
CA GLN A 412 -8.43 1.72 4.99
C GLN A 412 -7.93 1.57 3.54
N ALA A 413 -8.84 1.68 2.55
CA ALA A 413 -8.46 1.80 1.15
C ALA A 413 -7.61 3.07 0.91
N SER A 414 -7.94 4.21 1.54
CA SER A 414 -7.18 5.46 1.44
C SER A 414 -5.73 5.32 1.91
N ARG A 415 -5.46 4.64 3.03
CA ARG A 415 -4.08 4.39 3.51
C ARG A 415 -3.31 3.41 2.62
N THR A 416 -3.94 2.34 2.14
CA THR A 416 -3.32 1.44 1.15
C THR A 416 -3.03 2.18 -0.16
N ILE A 417 -3.91 3.09 -0.58
CA ILE A 417 -3.70 3.95 -1.75
C ILE A 417 -2.53 4.92 -1.50
N GLN A 418 -2.45 5.55 -0.33
CA GLN A 418 -1.35 6.44 0.08
C GLN A 418 0.00 5.72 0.00
N HIS A 419 0.12 4.55 0.64
CA HIS A 419 1.33 3.73 0.61
C HIS A 419 1.71 3.34 -0.83
N ARG A 420 0.73 2.91 -1.64
CA ARG A 420 0.94 2.59 -3.06
C ARG A 420 1.47 3.80 -3.85
N LYS A 421 0.98 5.01 -3.57
CA LYS A 421 1.45 6.24 -4.25
C LYS A 421 2.91 6.53 -3.94
N ASP A 422 3.32 6.30 -2.70
CA ASP A 422 4.72 6.48 -2.30
C ASP A 422 5.62 5.37 -2.88
N GLU A 423 5.14 4.11 -2.94
CA GLU A 423 5.83 3.01 -3.63
C GLU A 423 5.97 3.26 -5.13
N HIS A 424 4.92 3.72 -5.82
CA HIS A 424 4.97 4.04 -7.25
C HIS A 424 6.04 5.09 -7.56
N MET A 425 6.10 6.14 -6.75
CA MET A 425 7.09 7.21 -6.90
C MET A 425 8.51 6.70 -6.65
N LYS A 426 8.71 5.86 -5.62
CA LYS A 426 10.00 5.24 -5.33
C LYS A 426 10.45 4.30 -6.46
N LEU A 427 9.59 3.38 -6.89
CA LEU A 427 9.89 2.40 -7.93
C LEU A 427 10.09 3.07 -9.30
N ALA A 428 9.37 4.16 -9.60
CA ALA A 428 9.56 4.93 -10.82
C ALA A 428 10.92 5.65 -10.84
N ASP A 429 11.38 6.18 -9.70
CA ASP A 429 12.73 6.75 -9.55
C ASP A 429 13.82 5.67 -9.61
N GLU A 430 13.59 4.48 -9.03
CA GLU A 430 14.51 3.34 -9.13
C GLU A 430 14.61 2.77 -10.56
N GLN A 431 13.54 2.84 -11.34
CA GLN A 431 13.53 2.48 -12.76
C GLN A 431 14.16 3.54 -13.67
N TYR A 432 14.42 4.75 -13.15
CA TYR A 432 14.98 5.82 -13.96
C TYR A 432 16.30 5.37 -14.59
N SER A 433 16.39 5.59 -15.90
CA SER A 433 17.57 5.28 -16.69
C SER A 433 17.84 6.43 -17.64
N ALA A 434 19.08 6.91 -17.65
CA ALA A 434 19.57 7.84 -18.67
C ALA A 434 19.49 7.24 -20.10
N TYR A 435 19.37 5.92 -20.20
CA TYR A 435 19.18 5.19 -21.45
C TYR A 435 17.78 4.55 -21.47
N ALA A 436 16.86 5.17 -22.21
CA ALA A 436 15.46 4.76 -22.36
C ALA A 436 15.23 4.20 -23.78
N ASN A 437 14.69 2.99 -23.91
CA ASN A 437 14.40 2.40 -25.21
C ASN A 437 13.01 2.86 -25.74
N SER A 438 12.90 4.16 -26.04
CA SER A 438 11.65 4.81 -26.50
C SER A 438 11.55 4.95 -28.02
N GLY A 439 12.52 4.39 -28.75
CA GLY A 439 12.66 4.53 -30.20
C GLY A 439 13.20 5.89 -30.67
N PHE A 440 13.43 6.87 -29.80
CA PHE A 440 13.98 8.16 -30.26
C PHE A 440 15.37 8.05 -30.90
N ASP A 441 16.18 7.10 -30.44
CA ASP A 441 17.54 6.88 -30.97
C ASP A 441 17.55 6.30 -32.39
N SER A 442 16.45 5.69 -32.85
CA SER A 442 16.30 5.25 -34.24
C SER A 442 15.91 6.38 -35.19
N VAL A 443 15.53 7.57 -34.68
CA VAL A 443 15.15 8.75 -35.47
C VAL A 443 16.34 9.70 -35.59
N ARG A 444 16.81 9.92 -36.81
CA ARG A 444 17.91 10.85 -37.11
C ARG A 444 17.45 11.90 -38.10
N PHE A 445 17.61 13.17 -37.75
CA PHE A 445 17.34 14.25 -38.69
C PHE A 445 18.37 14.26 -39.81
N MET A 446 17.92 14.58 -41.02
CA MET A 446 18.83 14.86 -42.13
C MET A 446 19.60 16.15 -41.82
N PRO A 447 20.95 16.16 -41.94
CA PRO A 447 21.72 17.36 -41.66
C PRO A 447 21.33 18.52 -42.58
N ASN A 448 21.03 19.68 -42.00
CA ASN A 448 20.85 20.93 -42.74
C ASN A 448 22.07 21.83 -42.50
N ALA A 449 23.05 21.76 -43.40
CA ALA A 449 24.29 22.53 -43.28
C ALA A 449 24.09 24.04 -43.54
N LEU A 450 22.95 24.44 -44.11
CA LEU A 450 22.64 25.83 -44.49
C LEU A 450 21.24 26.20 -43.96
N PRO A 451 21.07 26.35 -42.63
CA PRO A 451 19.74 26.48 -42.02
C PRO A 451 18.97 27.74 -42.41
N GLN A 452 19.65 28.82 -42.82
CA GLN A 452 19.03 30.09 -43.24
C GLN A 452 18.00 30.68 -42.26
N VAL A 453 18.14 30.38 -40.96
CA VAL A 453 17.28 30.87 -39.88
C VAL A 453 18.16 31.42 -38.76
N ALA A 454 17.86 32.62 -38.28
CA ALA A 454 18.48 33.15 -37.07
C ALA A 454 17.75 32.63 -35.82
N LEU A 455 18.47 32.34 -34.73
CA LEU A 455 17.89 31.76 -33.51
C LEU A 455 16.76 32.63 -32.92
N GLU A 456 16.89 33.95 -33.02
CA GLU A 456 15.89 34.92 -32.57
C GLU A 456 14.56 34.87 -33.36
N GLU A 457 14.59 34.35 -34.58
CA GLU A 457 13.39 34.13 -35.41
C GLU A 457 12.64 32.84 -35.06
N VAL A 458 13.24 31.97 -34.23
CA VAL A 458 12.63 30.69 -33.86
C VAL A 458 11.64 30.89 -32.72
N ASP A 459 10.38 30.57 -33.00
CA ASP A 459 9.26 30.51 -32.07
C ASP A 459 8.87 29.04 -31.82
N SER A 460 9.12 28.57 -30.60
CA SER A 460 8.75 27.23 -30.16
C SER A 460 7.36 27.18 -29.50
N SER A 461 6.62 28.29 -29.46
CA SER A 461 5.27 28.31 -28.90
C SER A 461 4.31 27.41 -29.68
N VAL A 462 3.31 26.87 -28.99
CA VAL A 462 2.30 25.98 -29.56
C VAL A 462 0.90 26.45 -29.21
N ARG A 463 -0.04 26.25 -30.13
CA ARG A 463 -1.46 26.47 -29.90
C ARG A 463 -2.16 25.13 -29.85
N VAL A 464 -2.62 24.75 -28.67
CA VAL A 464 -3.31 23.47 -28.41
C VAL A 464 -4.82 23.68 -28.25
N PHE A 465 -5.59 22.62 -28.51
CA PHE A 465 -7.06 22.60 -28.48
C PHE A 465 -7.73 23.58 -29.46
N ALA A 466 -7.02 23.99 -30.53
CA ALA A 466 -7.63 24.75 -31.61
C ALA A 466 -8.53 23.84 -32.46
N ARG A 467 -9.79 24.23 -32.71
CA ARG A 467 -10.58 23.57 -33.75
C ARG A 467 -9.96 23.90 -35.12
N VAL A 468 -9.63 22.87 -35.89
CA VAL A 468 -9.31 23.01 -37.31
C VAL A 468 -10.62 23.36 -38.01
N ASN A 469 -10.74 24.58 -38.54
CA ASN A 469 -11.86 24.90 -39.43
C ASN A 469 -11.70 24.05 -40.69
N SER A 470 -12.64 23.15 -40.94
CA SER A 470 -12.75 22.37 -42.17
C SER A 470 -13.23 23.22 -43.36
N SER A 471 -12.71 24.44 -43.51
CA SER A 471 -13.08 25.35 -44.61
C SER A 471 -12.18 25.19 -45.84
N VAL A 472 -11.39 24.11 -45.94
CA VAL A 472 -10.47 23.87 -47.07
C VAL A 472 -10.98 22.80 -48.06
N PHE A 473 -12.11 22.13 -47.78
CA PHE A 473 -12.63 21.06 -48.65
C PHE A 473 -14.04 21.27 -49.23
N GLU A 474 -14.66 22.44 -49.02
CA GLU A 474 -15.91 22.79 -49.72
C GLU A 474 -15.63 23.69 -50.93
N SER A 475 -15.12 23.10 -52.01
CA SER A 475 -15.42 23.62 -53.33
C SER A 475 -15.82 22.45 -54.22
N ALA A 476 -16.99 22.57 -54.84
CA ALA A 476 -17.65 21.65 -55.77
C ALA A 476 -18.49 20.51 -55.15
N ALA A 477 -19.62 20.86 -54.52
CA ALA A 477 -20.91 20.24 -54.83
C ALA A 477 -22.10 20.95 -54.13
N ALA A 478 -23.08 21.32 -54.95
CA ALA A 478 -24.50 21.52 -54.63
C ALA A 478 -24.92 22.72 -53.75
N ALA A 479 -25.58 23.65 -54.43
CA ALA A 479 -26.48 24.64 -53.89
C ALA A 479 -27.69 24.01 -53.16
N THR A 480 -28.38 24.87 -52.39
CA THR A 480 -29.70 24.67 -51.75
C THR A 480 -29.75 23.77 -50.52
N THR A 481 -29.55 24.36 -49.33
CA THR A 481 -30.56 24.44 -48.25
C THR A 481 -30.05 25.37 -47.14
N GLN A 482 -30.80 26.44 -46.86
CA GLN A 482 -30.66 27.21 -45.62
C GLN A 482 -31.19 26.36 -44.46
N ALA A 483 -30.29 25.80 -43.66
CA ALA A 483 -30.59 25.29 -42.34
C ALA A 483 -29.68 26.02 -41.35
N THR A 484 -30.32 26.62 -40.35
CA THR A 484 -29.72 27.40 -39.27
C THR A 484 -28.67 26.56 -38.52
N ALA A 485 -27.40 26.84 -38.75
CA ALA A 485 -26.31 26.38 -37.88
C ALA A 485 -26.45 27.11 -36.55
N ALA A 486 -26.98 26.42 -35.55
CA ALA A 486 -26.85 26.83 -34.16
C ALA A 486 -25.36 26.70 -33.79
N ASP A 487 -24.67 27.83 -33.66
CA ASP A 487 -23.33 27.92 -33.11
C ASP A 487 -23.30 27.24 -31.73
N SER A 488 -22.69 26.05 -31.68
CA SER A 488 -22.40 25.37 -30.42
C SER A 488 -21.26 26.11 -29.71
N PRO A 489 -21.38 26.47 -28.42
CA PRO A 489 -20.45 27.39 -27.76
C PRO A 489 -19.05 26.77 -27.58
N ALA A 490 -18.06 27.34 -28.27
CA ALA A 490 -16.70 26.80 -28.40
C ALA A 490 -15.88 26.72 -27.08
N THR A 491 -15.11 25.63 -26.94
CA THR A 491 -13.92 25.52 -26.07
C THR A 491 -12.80 26.43 -26.57
N ALA A 492 -12.15 27.20 -25.69
CA ALA A 492 -11.12 28.16 -26.08
C ALA A 492 -9.75 27.48 -26.31
N ALA A 493 -9.14 27.71 -27.47
CA ALA A 493 -7.76 27.29 -27.75
C ALA A 493 -6.78 27.93 -26.76
N ALA A 494 -5.74 27.21 -26.36
CA ALA A 494 -4.72 27.69 -25.43
C ALA A 494 -3.36 27.87 -26.12
N ASN A 495 -2.71 29.00 -25.84
CA ASN A 495 -1.36 29.28 -26.34
C ASN A 495 -0.35 28.96 -25.23
N TRP A 496 0.53 28.00 -25.48
CA TRP A 496 1.63 27.66 -24.59
C TRP A 496 2.93 28.22 -25.14
N ARG A 497 3.73 28.85 -24.27
CA ARG A 497 5.04 29.43 -24.64
C ARG A 497 6.10 28.39 -24.98
N SER A 498 5.83 27.14 -24.62
CA SER A 498 6.72 26.02 -24.80
C SER A 498 5.90 24.81 -25.24
N PRO A 499 6.45 23.92 -26.08
CA PRO A 499 5.79 22.67 -26.42
C PRO A 499 5.87 21.64 -25.28
N LEU A 500 6.55 21.97 -24.18
CA LEU A 500 6.76 21.09 -23.03
C LEU A 500 5.63 21.21 -22.01
N TYR A 501 5.33 20.09 -21.35
CA TYR A 501 4.56 20.08 -20.11
C TYR A 501 5.06 19.02 -19.14
N ILE A 502 4.88 19.27 -17.85
CA ILE A 502 5.12 18.30 -16.78
C ILE A 502 3.94 17.32 -16.78
N ASN A 503 4.18 16.05 -17.08
CA ASN A 503 3.09 15.06 -17.20
C ASN A 503 2.66 14.50 -15.83
N ALA A 504 1.52 13.81 -15.81
CA ALA A 504 0.89 13.26 -14.62
C ALA A 504 1.78 12.25 -13.89
N MET A 505 2.04 12.48 -12.60
CA MET A 505 2.89 11.60 -11.79
C MET A 505 2.20 11.16 -10.49
N THR A 506 1.98 12.07 -9.55
CA THR A 506 1.62 11.70 -8.17
C THR A 506 0.51 12.55 -7.55
N GLY A 507 0.08 12.16 -6.35
CA GLY A 507 -0.95 12.80 -5.54
C GLY A 507 -1.66 11.78 -4.66
N GLY A 508 -2.19 12.22 -3.51
CA GLY A 508 -2.88 11.37 -2.56
C GLY A 508 -1.99 10.77 -1.47
N SER A 509 -0.90 11.43 -1.08
CA SER A 509 -0.10 11.21 0.15
C SER A 509 0.53 12.53 0.61
N VAL A 510 1.05 12.61 1.84
CA VAL A 510 1.74 13.81 2.35
C VAL A 510 3.02 14.09 1.55
N ARG A 511 3.79 13.06 1.21
CA ARG A 511 4.97 13.19 0.35
C ARG A 511 4.59 13.67 -1.05
N ALA A 512 3.53 13.09 -1.62
CA ALA A 512 3.04 13.49 -2.94
C ALA A 512 2.52 14.94 -2.96
N GLN A 513 1.92 15.42 -1.87
CA GLN A 513 1.54 16.83 -1.74
C GLN A 513 2.75 17.76 -1.86
N LYS A 514 3.85 17.42 -1.17
CA LYS A 514 5.09 18.20 -1.27
C LYS A 514 5.59 18.23 -2.71
N VAL A 515 5.72 17.06 -3.35
CA VAL A 515 6.16 16.97 -4.76
C VAL A 515 5.25 17.77 -5.71
N ASN A 516 3.94 17.68 -5.55
CA ASN A 516 2.98 18.45 -6.34
C ASN A 516 3.15 19.96 -6.16
N ALA A 517 3.40 20.43 -4.93
CA ALA A 517 3.67 21.85 -4.67
C ALA A 517 4.95 22.33 -5.36
N GLN A 518 6.00 21.51 -5.31
CA GLN A 518 7.30 21.80 -5.93
C GLN A 518 7.19 21.87 -7.46
N LEU A 519 6.59 20.86 -8.08
CA LEU A 519 6.35 20.85 -9.53
C LEU A 519 5.46 22.01 -9.98
N ALA A 520 4.45 22.38 -9.19
CA ALA A 520 3.58 23.51 -9.50
C ALA A 520 4.34 24.85 -9.46
N ARG A 521 5.22 25.06 -8.48
CA ARG A 521 6.10 26.24 -8.46
C ARG A 521 7.07 26.28 -9.63
N VAL A 522 7.67 25.15 -9.98
CA VAL A 522 8.54 25.02 -11.15
C VAL A 522 7.77 25.38 -12.43
N ALA A 523 6.56 24.81 -12.61
CA ALA A 523 5.69 25.13 -13.75
C ALA A 523 5.31 26.61 -13.79
N ALA A 524 5.02 27.22 -12.63
CA ALA A 524 4.72 28.65 -12.54
C ALA A 524 5.92 29.54 -12.92
N LYS A 525 7.14 29.17 -12.50
CA LYS A 525 8.38 29.89 -12.83
C LYS A 525 8.73 29.79 -14.33
N THR A 526 8.57 28.62 -14.92
CA THR A 526 9.01 28.32 -16.30
C THR A 526 7.91 28.50 -17.35
N GLY A 527 6.66 28.63 -16.93
CA GLY A 527 5.50 28.83 -17.80
C GLY A 527 5.07 27.59 -18.58
N VAL A 528 5.59 26.40 -18.26
CA VAL A 528 5.12 25.13 -18.86
C VAL A 528 3.79 24.71 -18.23
N ALA A 529 2.98 23.97 -18.99
CA ALA A 529 1.78 23.36 -18.45
C ALA A 529 2.13 22.20 -17.51
N MET A 530 1.19 21.81 -16.64
CA MET A 530 1.37 20.70 -15.70
C MET A 530 0.10 19.86 -15.59
N ALA A 531 0.25 18.54 -15.59
CA ALA A 531 -0.80 17.59 -15.23
C ALA A 531 -0.63 17.05 -13.80
N SER A 532 -1.74 16.83 -13.10
CA SER A 532 -1.73 16.17 -11.80
C SER A 532 -1.61 14.65 -11.95
N GLY A 533 -1.19 13.94 -10.90
CA GLY A 533 -1.48 12.51 -10.80
C GLY A 533 -2.98 12.22 -10.77
N SER A 534 -3.34 10.94 -10.81
CA SER A 534 -4.75 10.51 -10.79
C SER A 534 -5.47 10.95 -9.51
N LEU A 535 -6.53 11.74 -9.64
CA LEU A 535 -7.37 12.23 -8.54
C LEU A 535 -8.30 11.15 -7.95
N SER A 536 -8.26 9.90 -8.46
CA SER A 536 -9.12 8.82 -7.96
C SER A 536 -9.04 8.64 -6.43
N ALA A 537 -7.88 8.93 -5.82
CA ALA A 537 -7.73 8.90 -4.37
C ALA A 537 -8.56 10.00 -3.67
N ALA A 538 -8.41 11.26 -4.09
CA ALA A 538 -9.13 12.40 -3.52
C ALA A 538 -10.63 12.43 -3.85
N LEU A 539 -11.05 11.75 -4.92
CA LEU A 539 -12.47 11.59 -5.24
C LEU A 539 -13.18 10.60 -4.30
N ARG A 540 -12.46 9.59 -3.82
CA ARG A 540 -12.94 8.61 -2.83
C ARG A 540 -12.81 9.13 -1.39
N ASP A 541 -11.70 9.78 -1.08
CA ASP A 541 -11.43 10.35 0.24
C ASP A 541 -11.18 11.86 0.13
N GLY A 542 -12.17 12.64 0.58
CA GLY A 542 -12.10 14.10 0.55
C GLY A 542 -10.97 14.69 1.40
N ALA A 543 -10.44 13.97 2.39
CA ALA A 543 -9.32 14.43 3.20
C ALA A 543 -8.03 14.58 2.37
N LEU A 544 -7.92 13.84 1.25
CA LEU A 544 -6.77 13.90 0.35
C LEU A 544 -6.83 15.03 -0.67
N ALA A 545 -7.92 15.80 -0.73
CA ALA A 545 -8.08 16.88 -1.70
C ALA A 545 -6.96 17.93 -1.62
N SER A 546 -6.46 18.23 -0.41
CA SER A 546 -5.34 19.17 -0.18
C SER A 546 -4.04 18.74 -0.86
N THR A 547 -3.84 17.44 -1.05
CA THR A 547 -2.65 16.90 -1.73
C THR A 547 -2.61 17.20 -3.23
N PHE A 548 -3.76 17.59 -3.81
CA PHE A 548 -3.90 17.98 -5.20
C PHE A 548 -4.13 19.49 -5.33
N SER A 549 -5.03 20.07 -4.53
CA SER A 549 -5.40 21.50 -4.64
C SER A 549 -4.20 22.44 -4.44
N VAL A 550 -3.14 21.98 -3.75
CA VAL A 550 -1.85 22.66 -3.66
C VAL A 550 -1.27 23.05 -5.03
N ILE A 551 -1.52 22.27 -6.08
CA ILE A 551 -1.06 22.58 -7.45
C ILE A 551 -1.61 23.93 -7.89
N ARG A 552 -2.91 24.17 -7.69
CA ARG A 552 -3.55 25.42 -8.10
C ARG A 552 -3.14 26.58 -7.18
N SER A 553 -2.96 26.33 -5.88
CA SER A 553 -2.48 27.34 -4.93
C SER A 553 -1.09 27.88 -5.30
N GLU A 554 -0.17 26.99 -5.69
CA GLU A 554 1.20 27.35 -6.06
C GLU A 554 1.31 27.84 -7.52
N ASN A 555 0.39 27.41 -8.39
CA ASN A 555 0.31 27.82 -9.79
C ASN A 555 -1.07 28.39 -10.17
N PRO A 556 -1.44 29.58 -9.64
CA PRO A 556 -2.80 30.12 -9.78
C PRO A 556 -3.16 30.55 -11.21
N ARG A 557 -2.14 30.85 -12.05
CA ARG A 557 -2.34 31.33 -13.42
C ARG A 557 -1.85 30.38 -14.51
N GLY A 558 -1.14 29.31 -14.14
CA GLY A 558 -0.63 28.34 -15.11
C GLY A 558 -1.71 27.42 -15.66
N PHE A 559 -1.37 26.73 -16.75
CA PHE A 559 -2.25 25.75 -17.38
C PHE A 559 -2.14 24.41 -16.64
N VAL A 560 -3.19 24.05 -15.89
CA VAL A 560 -3.24 22.82 -15.08
C VAL A 560 -4.22 21.83 -15.70
N MET A 561 -3.79 20.58 -15.81
CA MET A 561 -4.61 19.47 -16.29
C MET A 561 -4.93 18.54 -15.12
N ALA A 562 -6.22 18.34 -14.82
CA ALA A 562 -6.64 17.29 -13.89
C ALA A 562 -6.47 15.93 -14.56
N ASN A 563 -6.35 14.83 -13.79
CA ASN A 563 -6.19 13.49 -14.36
C ASN A 563 -7.08 12.47 -13.61
N VAL A 564 -7.84 11.68 -14.36
CA VAL A 564 -8.73 10.62 -13.82
C VAL A 564 -8.62 9.33 -14.64
N SER A 565 -9.09 8.22 -14.11
CA SER A 565 -9.13 6.94 -14.83
C SER A 565 -10.27 6.91 -15.84
N ALA A 566 -10.13 6.13 -16.92
CA ALA A 566 -11.25 5.84 -17.83
C ALA A 566 -12.43 5.11 -17.15
N GLY A 567 -12.21 4.52 -15.96
CA GLY A 567 -13.28 3.97 -15.12
C GLY A 567 -14.06 5.02 -14.31
N THR A 568 -13.60 6.28 -14.26
CA THR A 568 -14.23 7.34 -13.46
C THR A 568 -15.56 7.80 -14.06
N SER A 569 -16.56 8.06 -13.21
CA SER A 569 -17.85 8.60 -13.64
C SER A 569 -17.70 10.02 -14.20
N ALA A 570 -18.57 10.43 -15.14
CA ALA A 570 -18.52 11.79 -15.69
C ALA A 570 -18.72 12.87 -14.60
N SER A 571 -19.56 12.61 -13.61
CA SER A 571 -19.74 13.51 -12.45
C SER A 571 -18.46 13.65 -11.62
N ASP A 572 -17.74 12.56 -11.36
CA ASP A 572 -16.49 12.62 -10.60
C ASP A 572 -15.35 13.24 -11.41
N ALA A 573 -15.35 13.05 -12.73
CA ALA A 573 -14.44 13.77 -13.62
C ALA A 573 -14.64 15.29 -13.51
N MET A 574 -15.90 15.77 -13.50
CA MET A 574 -16.20 17.19 -13.28
C MET A 574 -15.86 17.68 -11.88
N ARG A 575 -15.98 16.82 -10.85
CA ARG A 575 -15.47 17.12 -9.49
C ARG A 575 -13.95 17.28 -9.48
N ALA A 576 -13.21 16.44 -10.20
CA ALA A 576 -11.76 16.53 -10.31
C ALA A 576 -11.31 17.82 -11.01
N VAL A 577 -11.98 18.18 -12.11
CA VAL A 577 -11.77 19.47 -12.79
C VAL A 577 -12.00 20.63 -11.82
N SER A 578 -13.10 20.59 -11.08
CA SER A 578 -13.47 21.65 -10.12
C SER A 578 -12.47 21.76 -8.97
N MET A 579 -11.99 20.63 -8.44
CA MET A 579 -11.03 20.57 -7.32
C MET A 579 -9.71 21.28 -7.63
N LEU A 580 -9.24 21.20 -8.87
CA LEU A 580 -8.01 21.84 -9.32
C LEU A 580 -8.25 23.17 -10.07
N GLN A 581 -9.50 23.53 -10.29
CA GLN A 581 -9.89 24.56 -11.26
C GLN A 581 -9.15 24.34 -12.59
N ALA A 582 -9.15 23.10 -13.07
CA ALA A 582 -8.30 22.65 -14.17
C ALA A 582 -8.72 23.29 -15.50
N ASN A 583 -7.73 23.56 -16.34
CA ASN A 583 -7.92 24.09 -17.68
C ASN A 583 -8.25 22.99 -18.70
N ALA A 584 -7.84 21.75 -18.43
CA ALA A 584 -8.17 20.56 -19.21
C ALA A 584 -8.23 19.31 -18.31
N LEU A 585 -8.77 18.22 -18.84
CA LEU A 585 -8.87 16.93 -18.17
C LEU A 585 -8.12 15.84 -18.95
N GLN A 586 -7.19 15.16 -18.31
CA GLN A 586 -6.63 13.90 -18.78
C GLN A 586 -7.49 12.73 -18.29
N VAL A 587 -7.76 11.78 -19.20
CA VAL A 587 -8.38 10.50 -18.87
C VAL A 587 -7.40 9.40 -19.25
N HIS A 588 -6.84 8.71 -18.26
CA HIS A 588 -5.80 7.71 -18.53
C HIS A 588 -6.35 6.30 -18.80
N LEU A 589 -5.70 5.62 -19.73
CA LEU A 589 -5.83 4.22 -20.06
C LEU A 589 -4.62 3.48 -19.47
N ASN A 590 -4.88 2.53 -18.57
CA ASN A 590 -3.84 1.80 -17.84
C ASN A 590 -4.15 0.31 -17.72
N ALA A 591 -4.81 -0.29 -18.73
CA ALA A 591 -5.30 -1.67 -18.65
C ALA A 591 -4.18 -2.69 -18.37
N ALA A 592 -2.99 -2.50 -18.98
CA ALA A 592 -1.83 -3.35 -18.72
C ALA A 592 -1.36 -3.24 -17.26
N GLN A 593 -1.32 -2.03 -16.71
CA GLN A 593 -1.03 -1.80 -15.30
C GLN A 593 -2.07 -2.48 -14.41
N GLU A 594 -3.36 -2.25 -14.64
CA GLU A 594 -4.45 -2.81 -13.83
C GLU A 594 -4.41 -4.34 -13.80
N LEU A 595 -4.20 -5.00 -14.95
CA LEU A 595 -4.12 -6.46 -15.04
C LEU A 595 -2.92 -7.06 -14.29
N VAL A 596 -1.80 -6.34 -14.24
CA VAL A 596 -0.60 -6.76 -13.51
C VAL A 596 -0.66 -6.36 -12.03
N MET A 597 -1.45 -5.36 -11.67
CA MET A 597 -1.67 -4.98 -10.28
C MET A 597 -2.56 -6.02 -9.59
N PRO A 598 -2.14 -6.61 -8.44
CA PRO A 598 -2.93 -7.61 -7.70
C PRO A 598 -4.38 -7.16 -7.42
N GLU A 599 -4.52 -5.92 -6.99
CA GLU A 599 -5.76 -5.24 -6.63
C GLU A 599 -6.42 -4.48 -7.80
N GLY A 600 -5.86 -4.55 -9.01
CA GLY A 600 -6.34 -3.79 -10.15
C GLY A 600 -7.66 -4.29 -10.73
N ASP A 601 -8.26 -3.44 -11.55
CA ASP A 601 -9.48 -3.76 -12.27
C ASP A 601 -9.26 -4.92 -13.25
N ARG A 602 -10.34 -5.65 -13.55
CA ARG A 602 -10.37 -6.78 -14.48
C ARG A 602 -11.40 -6.57 -15.58
N ASP A 603 -12.22 -5.52 -15.51
CA ASP A 603 -13.30 -5.26 -16.47
C ASP A 603 -13.21 -3.86 -17.09
N PHE A 604 -12.76 -3.82 -18.35
CA PHE A 604 -12.57 -2.58 -19.10
C PHE A 604 -13.69 -2.33 -20.14
N ARG A 605 -14.75 -3.16 -20.16
CA ARG A 605 -15.78 -3.12 -21.21
C ARG A 605 -16.49 -1.78 -21.34
N ASN A 606 -16.61 -1.04 -20.23
CA ASN A 606 -17.35 0.23 -20.17
C ASN A 606 -16.49 1.48 -20.42
N TRP A 607 -15.17 1.36 -20.56
CA TRP A 607 -14.28 2.53 -20.65
C TRP A 607 -14.64 3.48 -21.80
N LEU A 608 -14.88 2.95 -23.00
CA LEU A 608 -15.18 3.80 -24.16
C LEU A 608 -16.48 4.59 -23.99
N LYS A 609 -17.50 3.95 -23.40
CA LYS A 609 -18.79 4.59 -23.07
C LYS A 609 -18.63 5.65 -21.97
N ASN A 610 -17.82 5.37 -20.95
CA ASN A 610 -17.54 6.33 -19.88
C ASN A 610 -16.78 7.55 -20.42
N ILE A 611 -15.79 7.33 -21.29
CA ILE A 611 -15.05 8.40 -21.97
C ILE A 611 -16.00 9.27 -22.79
N GLU A 612 -16.93 8.69 -23.54
CA GLU A 612 -17.94 9.44 -24.28
C GLU A 612 -18.77 10.36 -23.36
N GLN A 613 -19.17 9.87 -22.19
CA GLN A 613 -19.90 10.66 -21.20
C GLN A 613 -19.05 11.78 -20.61
N ILE A 614 -17.79 11.50 -20.26
CA ILE A 614 -16.85 12.50 -19.77
C ILE A 614 -16.65 13.61 -20.80
N VAL A 615 -16.44 13.25 -22.08
CA VAL A 615 -16.27 14.20 -23.18
C VAL A 615 -17.48 15.13 -23.29
N ARG A 616 -18.70 14.59 -23.23
CA ARG A 616 -19.94 15.39 -23.32
C ARG A 616 -20.05 16.40 -22.17
N GLU A 617 -19.82 15.98 -20.93
CA GLU A 617 -19.89 16.87 -19.75
C GLU A 617 -18.78 17.93 -19.77
N CYS A 618 -17.56 17.54 -20.13
CA CYS A 618 -16.43 18.45 -20.26
C CYS A 618 -16.63 19.47 -21.40
N GLU A 619 -17.21 19.07 -22.53
CA GLU A 619 -17.54 19.98 -23.62
C GLU A 619 -18.57 21.03 -23.17
N ALA A 620 -19.60 20.62 -22.41
CA ALA A 620 -20.57 21.55 -21.82
C ALA A 620 -19.92 22.56 -20.85
N ALA A 621 -18.92 22.12 -20.10
CA ALA A 621 -18.12 22.97 -19.19
C ALA A 621 -16.98 23.73 -19.88
N ARG A 622 -16.80 23.57 -21.19
CA ARG A 622 -15.69 24.12 -21.98
C ARG A 622 -14.30 23.72 -21.48
N VAL A 623 -14.16 22.47 -21.05
CA VAL A 623 -12.91 21.85 -20.61
C VAL A 623 -12.48 20.84 -21.68
N PRO A 624 -11.31 20.99 -22.33
CA PRO A 624 -10.80 19.99 -23.26
C PRO A 624 -10.49 18.68 -22.52
N VAL A 625 -10.74 17.53 -23.16
CA VAL A 625 -10.27 16.24 -22.65
C VAL A 625 -9.20 15.64 -23.54
N ILE A 626 -8.17 15.11 -22.88
CA ILE A 626 -7.02 14.42 -23.48
C ILE A 626 -7.09 12.98 -22.99
N VAL A 627 -7.27 12.01 -23.87
CA VAL A 627 -7.17 10.60 -23.46
C VAL A 627 -5.71 10.16 -23.55
N LYS A 628 -5.14 9.68 -22.46
CA LYS A 628 -3.71 9.35 -22.40
C LYS A 628 -3.46 7.88 -22.08
N GLU A 629 -2.36 7.33 -22.57
CA GLU A 629 -1.86 6.04 -22.12
C GLU A 629 -0.97 6.25 -20.87
N THR A 630 -0.34 5.21 -20.34
CA THR A 630 0.52 5.22 -19.15
C THR A 630 1.88 4.54 -19.32
N GLY A 631 2.28 4.13 -20.53
CA GLY A 631 3.62 3.58 -20.80
C GLY A 631 3.65 2.37 -21.76
N CYS A 632 2.56 2.08 -22.45
CA CYS A 632 2.39 0.99 -23.41
C CYS A 632 2.04 1.48 -24.83
N GLY A 633 1.88 2.79 -25.04
CA GLY A 633 1.64 3.37 -26.38
C GLY A 633 0.19 3.26 -26.85
N MET A 634 -0.19 4.12 -27.81
CA MET A 634 -1.47 4.06 -28.50
C MET A 634 -1.29 3.77 -29.98
N THR A 635 -2.16 2.93 -30.52
CA THR A 635 -2.22 2.69 -31.97
C THR A 635 -3.13 3.71 -32.66
N ALA A 636 -2.98 3.89 -33.96
CA ALA A 636 -3.91 4.66 -34.79
C ALA A 636 -5.35 4.15 -34.66
N ARG A 637 -5.53 2.83 -34.48
CA ARG A 637 -6.85 2.22 -34.24
C ARG A 637 -7.48 2.71 -32.94
N ASP A 638 -6.69 2.82 -31.87
CA ASP A 638 -7.19 3.33 -30.58
C ASP A 638 -7.60 4.79 -30.72
N VAL A 639 -6.78 5.61 -31.37
CA VAL A 639 -7.08 7.03 -31.63
C VAL A 639 -8.36 7.19 -32.47
N LEU A 640 -8.57 6.36 -33.50
CA LEU A 640 -9.80 6.38 -34.29
C LEU A 640 -11.03 6.06 -33.44
N ARG A 641 -10.96 5.05 -32.58
CA ARG A 641 -12.08 4.70 -31.68
C ARG A 641 -12.39 5.81 -30.68
N LEU A 642 -11.37 6.48 -30.17
CA LEU A 642 -11.51 7.62 -29.26
C LEU A 642 -12.12 8.83 -29.98
N ARG A 643 -11.67 9.11 -31.20
CA ARG A 643 -12.24 10.15 -32.06
C ARG A 643 -13.74 9.93 -32.29
N ASP A 644 -14.14 8.68 -32.54
CA ASP A 644 -15.54 8.34 -32.83
C ASP A 644 -16.47 8.58 -31.62
N VAL A 645 -15.93 8.65 -30.40
CA VAL A 645 -16.67 9.07 -29.18
C VAL A 645 -16.42 10.54 -28.78
N GLY A 646 -15.86 11.34 -29.69
CA GLY A 646 -15.74 12.79 -29.55
C GLY A 646 -14.41 13.28 -28.99
N VAL A 647 -13.46 12.40 -28.66
CA VAL A 647 -12.12 12.80 -28.18
C VAL A 647 -11.38 13.57 -29.27
N ARG A 648 -10.78 14.70 -28.89
CA ARG A 648 -10.06 15.59 -29.84
C ARG A 648 -8.57 15.72 -29.58
N ALA A 649 -8.09 15.24 -28.43
CA ALA A 649 -6.68 15.18 -28.11
C ALA A 649 -6.34 13.85 -27.44
N VAL A 650 -5.17 13.30 -27.75
CA VAL A 650 -4.63 12.11 -27.08
C VAL A 650 -3.18 12.33 -26.69
N ASP A 651 -2.70 11.64 -25.65
CA ASP A 651 -1.27 11.53 -25.32
C ASP A 651 -0.84 10.07 -25.42
N VAL A 652 0.03 9.76 -26.39
CA VAL A 652 0.36 8.37 -26.73
C VAL A 652 1.08 7.63 -25.61
N SER A 653 1.82 8.33 -24.73
CA SER A 653 2.53 7.77 -23.58
C SER A 653 3.13 6.38 -23.83
N GLY A 654 4.09 6.30 -24.76
CA GLY A 654 4.67 5.04 -25.23
C GLY A 654 5.61 4.36 -24.23
N ARG A 655 5.94 3.10 -24.53
CA ARG A 655 6.99 2.34 -23.83
C ARG A 655 8.35 2.99 -24.06
N GLY A 656 9.20 2.96 -23.03
CA GLY A 656 10.60 3.38 -23.10
C GLY A 656 11.09 4.12 -21.87
N GLY A 657 10.19 4.80 -21.14
CA GLY A 657 10.46 5.43 -19.85
C GLY A 657 9.96 4.59 -18.68
N THR A 658 9.20 5.22 -17.78
CA THR A 658 8.54 4.54 -16.64
C THR A 658 7.70 3.35 -17.11
N ASN A 659 7.92 2.18 -16.52
CA ASN A 659 7.27 0.94 -16.91
C ASN A 659 6.35 0.44 -15.80
N PHE A 660 5.08 0.83 -15.87
CA PHE A 660 4.08 0.45 -14.86
C PHE A 660 3.85 -1.06 -14.77
N VAL A 661 4.00 -1.82 -15.86
CA VAL A 661 3.93 -3.30 -15.79
C VAL A 661 5.04 -3.85 -14.90
N ALA A 662 6.27 -3.38 -15.08
CA ALA A 662 7.39 -3.78 -14.25
C ALA A 662 7.25 -3.29 -12.79
N ILE A 663 6.75 -2.06 -12.58
CA ILE A 663 6.45 -1.53 -11.23
C ILE A 663 5.45 -2.45 -10.51
N GLU A 664 4.32 -2.77 -11.15
CA GLU A 664 3.29 -3.60 -10.52
C GLU A 664 3.75 -5.05 -10.33
N ASN A 665 4.54 -5.61 -11.26
CA ASN A 665 5.10 -6.94 -11.10
C ASN A 665 6.07 -7.01 -9.90
N ALA A 666 6.89 -5.97 -9.70
CA ALA A 666 7.79 -5.87 -8.54
C ALA A 666 7.03 -5.79 -7.20
N ARG A 667 5.78 -5.30 -7.20
CA ARG A 667 4.90 -5.28 -6.02
C ARG A 667 4.29 -6.66 -5.70
N ARG A 668 4.46 -7.67 -6.55
CA ARG A 668 3.89 -9.02 -6.33
C ARG A 668 4.83 -9.89 -5.49
N ALA A 669 4.25 -10.76 -4.66
CA ALA A 669 5.01 -11.74 -3.86
C ALA A 669 5.73 -12.81 -4.71
N ARG A 670 5.29 -13.02 -5.95
CA ARG A 670 5.92 -13.93 -6.92
C ARG A 670 6.04 -13.20 -8.25
N ASP A 671 7.24 -13.22 -8.83
CA ASP A 671 7.45 -12.76 -10.21
C ASP A 671 6.69 -13.70 -11.16
N GLY A 672 5.72 -13.15 -11.88
CA GLY A 672 4.88 -13.91 -12.80
C GLY A 672 4.57 -13.20 -14.11
N TYR A 673 4.97 -11.93 -14.26
CA TYR A 673 4.64 -11.10 -15.43
C TYR A 673 5.87 -10.36 -15.99
N SER A 674 7.09 -10.77 -15.62
CA SER A 674 8.32 -10.19 -16.18
C SER A 674 8.40 -10.28 -17.71
N TYR A 675 7.79 -11.29 -18.33
CA TYR A 675 7.69 -11.40 -19.79
C TYR A 675 6.82 -10.33 -20.47
N LEU A 676 6.04 -9.56 -19.70
CA LEU A 676 5.28 -8.40 -20.18
C LEU A 676 6.04 -7.07 -20.00
N ALA A 677 7.28 -7.07 -19.52
CA ALA A 677 8.05 -5.84 -19.35
C ALA A 677 8.18 -5.07 -20.68
N ASP A 678 8.27 -5.79 -21.80
CA ASP A 678 8.32 -5.22 -23.14
C ASP A 678 6.93 -5.16 -23.82
N TRP A 679 5.84 -5.06 -23.06
CA TRP A 679 4.51 -4.93 -23.65
C TRP A 679 4.25 -3.53 -24.25
N GLY A 680 3.59 -3.48 -25.40
CA GLY A 680 3.13 -2.23 -26.04
C GLY A 680 4.09 -1.65 -27.08
N LEU A 681 3.70 -0.49 -27.63
CA LEU A 681 4.49 0.27 -28.61
C LEU A 681 5.38 1.29 -27.90
N THR A 682 6.56 1.54 -28.46
CA THR A 682 7.36 2.71 -28.11
C THR A 682 6.66 4.00 -28.50
N THR A 683 7.12 5.12 -27.95
CA THR A 683 6.60 6.45 -28.27
C THR A 683 6.74 6.75 -29.75
N VAL A 684 7.90 6.43 -30.35
CA VAL A 684 8.14 6.66 -31.79
C VAL A 684 7.29 5.74 -32.66
N GLU A 685 7.13 4.47 -32.32
CA GLU A 685 6.25 3.55 -33.07
C GLU A 685 4.80 4.03 -33.07
N SER A 686 4.29 4.47 -31.91
CA SER A 686 2.93 5.03 -31.79
C SER A 686 2.74 6.25 -32.69
N LEU A 687 3.71 7.18 -32.68
CA LEU A 687 3.67 8.39 -33.51
C LEU A 687 3.72 8.05 -35.01
N ILE A 688 4.56 7.10 -35.41
CA ILE A 688 4.67 6.66 -36.81
C ILE A 688 3.38 5.97 -37.27
N ASP A 689 2.80 5.09 -36.46
CA ASP A 689 1.54 4.39 -36.76
C ASP A 689 0.40 5.40 -36.98
N ILE A 690 0.26 6.37 -36.06
CA ILE A 690 -0.73 7.46 -36.15
C ILE A 690 -0.48 8.32 -37.40
N ARG A 691 0.76 8.74 -37.65
CA ARG A 691 1.11 9.58 -38.81
C ARG A 691 0.81 8.90 -40.15
N LYS A 692 0.95 7.57 -40.23
CA LYS A 692 0.66 6.78 -41.44
C LYS A 692 -0.83 6.56 -41.70
N CYS A 693 -1.70 6.86 -40.73
CA CYS A 693 -3.14 6.63 -40.87
C CYS A 693 -3.84 7.75 -41.66
N GLU A 694 -4.25 7.46 -42.91
CA GLU A 694 -4.97 8.42 -43.78
C GLU A 694 -6.28 8.96 -43.18
N ALA A 695 -6.99 8.13 -42.40
CA ALA A 695 -8.23 8.54 -41.73
C ALA A 695 -8.00 9.60 -40.64
N LEU A 696 -6.80 9.64 -40.03
CA LEU A 696 -6.40 10.66 -39.06
C LEU A 696 -5.76 11.88 -39.75
N LYS A 697 -5.27 11.77 -40.98
CA LYS A 697 -4.84 12.94 -41.77
C LYS A 697 -6.03 13.77 -42.24
N SER A 698 -7.11 13.12 -42.68
CA SER A 698 -8.31 13.78 -43.22
C SER A 698 -9.19 14.42 -42.14
N ASN A 699 -9.26 13.81 -40.96
CA ASN A 699 -9.96 14.36 -39.80
C ASN A 699 -9.06 14.24 -38.55
N PRO A 700 -8.21 15.24 -38.29
CA PRO A 700 -7.14 15.14 -37.31
C PRO A 700 -7.65 15.18 -35.86
N VAL A 701 -7.05 14.30 -35.06
CA VAL A 701 -7.02 14.38 -33.59
C VAL A 701 -5.68 15.01 -33.21
N GLU A 702 -5.68 15.91 -32.25
CA GLU A 702 -4.45 16.50 -31.74
C GLU A 702 -3.64 15.44 -30.97
N ILE A 703 -2.37 15.25 -31.36
CA ILE A 703 -1.52 14.19 -30.79
C ILE A 703 -0.50 14.82 -29.86
N PHE A 704 -0.49 14.45 -28.59
CA PHE A 704 0.59 14.72 -27.65
C PHE A 704 1.48 13.47 -27.56
N ALA A 705 2.75 13.69 -27.23
CA ALA A 705 3.71 12.61 -27.06
C ALA A 705 4.31 12.64 -25.66
N SER A 706 4.45 11.47 -25.06
CA SER A 706 5.21 11.26 -23.83
C SER A 706 5.65 9.80 -23.77
N GLY A 707 6.40 9.43 -22.73
CA GLY A 707 7.00 8.10 -22.61
C GLY A 707 8.47 8.11 -22.99
N GLY A 708 9.34 8.08 -21.98
CA GLY A 708 10.80 8.01 -22.12
C GLY A 708 11.43 9.13 -22.95
N VAL A 709 10.94 10.36 -22.78
CA VAL A 709 11.55 11.59 -23.29
C VAL A 709 12.65 12.02 -22.32
N ARG A 710 13.89 12.13 -22.79
CA ARG A 710 15.07 12.36 -21.94
C ARG A 710 15.81 13.65 -22.25
N THR A 711 15.64 14.18 -23.46
CA THR A 711 16.43 15.30 -23.95
C THR A 711 15.58 16.26 -24.79
N PRO A 712 16.03 17.51 -25.01
CA PRO A 712 15.42 18.42 -25.97
C PRO A 712 15.35 17.83 -27.39
N LEU A 713 16.31 16.97 -27.76
CA LEU A 713 16.32 16.33 -29.08
C LEU A 713 15.16 15.34 -29.24
N ASP A 714 14.83 14.59 -28.18
CA ASP A 714 13.67 13.69 -28.17
C ASP A 714 12.36 14.48 -28.31
N VAL A 715 12.29 15.65 -27.69
CA VAL A 715 11.16 16.59 -27.83
C VAL A 715 11.01 17.02 -29.28
N VAL A 716 12.08 17.50 -29.92
CA VAL A 716 12.03 17.95 -31.32
C VAL A 716 11.72 16.79 -32.27
N ARG A 717 12.24 15.58 -32.01
CA ARG A 717 11.87 14.36 -32.76
C ARG A 717 10.38 14.06 -32.66
N ALA A 718 9.80 14.09 -31.46
CA ALA A 718 8.37 13.87 -31.27
C ALA A 718 7.52 14.93 -32.01
N LEU A 719 7.91 16.20 -31.93
CA LEU A 719 7.23 17.29 -32.64
C LEU A 719 7.30 17.12 -34.17
N ALA A 720 8.48 16.81 -34.70
CA ALA A 720 8.68 16.54 -36.12
C ALA A 720 7.89 15.32 -36.60
N LEU A 721 7.73 14.30 -35.75
CA LEU A 721 6.91 13.12 -36.04
C LEU A 721 5.39 13.41 -36.01
N GLY A 722 4.95 14.55 -35.49
CA GLY A 722 3.56 15.00 -35.56
C GLY A 722 2.93 15.38 -34.22
N ALA A 723 3.68 15.34 -33.11
CA ALA A 723 3.17 15.76 -31.81
C ALA A 723 2.93 17.29 -31.76
N SER A 724 1.92 17.71 -31.01
CA SER A 724 1.56 19.10 -30.66
C SER A 724 2.12 19.59 -29.34
N ALA A 725 2.35 18.68 -28.40
CA ALA A 725 3.05 18.96 -27.17
C ALA A 725 3.75 17.68 -26.70
N VAL A 726 4.80 17.84 -25.90
CA VAL A 726 5.62 16.75 -25.39
C VAL A 726 5.65 16.77 -23.86
N GLY A 727 5.17 15.68 -23.27
CA GLY A 727 5.08 15.49 -21.83
C GLY A 727 6.30 14.78 -21.28
N VAL A 728 6.81 15.26 -20.15
CA VAL A 728 7.96 14.67 -19.45
C VAL A 728 7.55 14.36 -18.01
N ALA A 729 7.89 13.16 -17.54
CA ALA A 729 7.58 12.69 -16.18
C ALA A 729 8.86 12.22 -15.46
N GLY A 730 9.34 11.01 -15.76
CA GLY A 730 10.46 10.38 -15.04
C GLY A 730 11.72 11.23 -14.92
N GLU A 731 12.18 11.83 -16.03
CA GLU A 731 13.35 12.75 -16.05
C GLU A 731 13.19 13.91 -15.05
N PHE A 732 12.07 14.63 -15.15
CA PHE A 732 11.83 15.79 -14.29
C PHE A 732 11.60 15.40 -12.83
N LEU A 733 10.98 14.24 -12.57
CA LEU A 733 10.83 13.72 -11.22
C LEU A 733 12.19 13.38 -10.61
N HIS A 734 13.06 12.74 -11.38
CA HIS A 734 14.41 12.36 -10.95
C HIS A 734 15.21 13.61 -10.57
N THR A 735 15.31 14.60 -11.46
CA THR A 735 16.00 15.86 -11.15
C THR A 735 15.40 16.56 -9.92
N LEU A 736 14.08 16.61 -9.79
CA LEU A 736 13.45 17.21 -8.60
C LEU A 736 13.81 16.46 -7.31
N MET A 737 13.82 15.12 -7.35
CA MET A 737 14.04 14.29 -6.17
C MET A 737 15.49 14.30 -5.71
N HIS A 738 16.46 14.38 -6.63
CA HIS A 738 17.88 14.28 -6.31
C HIS A 738 18.60 15.63 -6.27
N GLU A 739 18.13 16.62 -7.03
CA GLU A 739 18.80 17.93 -7.19
C GLU A 739 17.94 19.13 -6.76
N GLY A 740 16.61 18.96 -6.68
CA GLY A 740 15.67 19.94 -6.12
C GLY A 740 15.01 20.88 -7.14
N GLU A 741 14.20 21.82 -6.61
CA GLU A 741 13.32 22.70 -7.41
C GLU A 741 14.08 23.64 -8.35
N ASP A 742 15.19 24.20 -7.89
CA ASP A 742 15.96 25.17 -8.69
C ASP A 742 16.71 24.48 -9.82
N ALA A 743 17.23 23.26 -9.58
CA ALA A 743 17.84 22.44 -10.61
C ALA A 743 16.83 22.07 -11.71
N LEU A 744 15.62 21.62 -11.33
CA LEU A 744 14.57 21.33 -12.31
C LEU A 744 14.10 22.58 -13.06
N THR A 745 13.99 23.73 -12.37
CA THR A 745 13.65 25.01 -13.00
C THR A 745 14.67 25.37 -14.09
N GLN A 746 15.97 25.23 -13.78
CA GLN A 746 17.04 25.50 -14.72
C GLN A 746 17.04 24.50 -15.88
N GLN A 747 16.87 23.20 -15.60
CA GLN A 747 16.81 22.16 -16.63
C GLN A 747 15.69 22.45 -17.65
N ILE A 748 14.49 22.82 -17.20
CA ILE A 748 13.38 23.17 -18.10
C ILE A 748 13.69 24.42 -18.91
N ALA A 749 14.28 25.46 -18.30
CA ALA A 749 14.66 26.69 -19.00
C ALA A 749 15.72 26.40 -20.09
N ASP A 750 16.74 25.61 -19.76
CA ASP A 750 17.77 25.17 -20.71
C ASP A 750 17.15 24.38 -21.86
N TRP A 751 16.21 23.48 -21.57
CA TRP A 751 15.51 22.71 -22.61
C TRP A 751 14.69 23.60 -23.53
N GLN A 752 14.01 24.62 -23.00
CA GLN A 752 13.26 25.58 -23.82
C GLN A 752 14.17 26.33 -24.81
N GLU A 753 15.38 26.71 -24.39
CA GLU A 753 16.38 27.32 -25.25
C GLU A 753 16.95 26.32 -26.26
N GLN A 754 17.35 25.13 -25.80
CA GLN A 754 17.95 24.08 -26.61
C GLN A 754 17.00 23.55 -27.70
N ILE A 755 15.68 23.50 -27.43
CA ILE A 755 14.67 23.20 -28.45
C ILE A 755 14.75 24.22 -29.60
N ARG A 756 14.87 25.52 -29.29
CA ARG A 756 14.99 26.58 -30.32
C ARG A 756 16.30 26.45 -31.10
N VAL A 757 17.39 26.07 -30.43
CA VAL A 757 18.68 25.79 -31.09
C VAL A 757 18.55 24.65 -32.09
N ILE A 758 17.94 23.53 -31.70
CA ILE A 758 17.76 22.38 -32.59
C ILE A 758 16.83 22.74 -33.75
N MET A 759 15.75 23.47 -33.50
CA MET A 759 14.87 23.99 -34.57
C MET A 759 15.62 24.89 -35.55
N ALA A 760 16.48 25.80 -35.06
CA ALA A 760 17.33 26.63 -35.90
C ALA A 760 18.30 25.79 -36.75
N LEU A 761 18.93 24.76 -36.17
CA LEU A 761 19.80 23.83 -36.89
C LEU A 761 19.06 23.08 -38.02
N LEU A 762 17.75 22.86 -37.86
CA LEU A 762 16.90 22.25 -38.88
C LEU A 762 16.34 23.28 -39.88
N GLY A 763 16.59 24.58 -39.70
CA GLY A 763 16.02 25.63 -40.54
C GLY A 763 14.52 25.84 -40.32
N CYS A 764 14.01 25.51 -39.13
CA CYS A 764 12.59 25.61 -38.76
C CYS A 764 12.36 26.83 -37.86
N LYS A 765 11.47 27.74 -38.27
CA LYS A 765 11.11 28.94 -37.47
C LYS A 765 9.97 28.66 -36.50
N THR A 766 9.13 27.67 -36.79
CA THR A 766 7.95 27.31 -36.00
C THR A 766 7.85 25.80 -35.77
N VAL A 767 7.05 25.37 -34.80
CA VAL A 767 6.77 23.93 -34.59
C VAL A 767 6.03 23.31 -35.79
N ALA A 768 5.25 24.10 -36.54
CA ALA A 768 4.64 23.64 -37.79
C ALA A 768 5.70 23.30 -38.85
N ASP A 769 6.75 24.11 -38.96
CA ASP A 769 7.88 23.84 -39.87
C ASP A 769 8.54 22.49 -39.58
N LEU A 770 8.66 22.10 -38.30
CA LEU A 770 9.22 20.78 -37.94
C LEU A 770 8.42 19.64 -38.56
N ARG A 771 7.10 19.75 -38.63
CA ARG A 771 6.23 18.68 -39.17
C ARG A 771 6.26 18.60 -40.68
N GLU A 772 6.35 19.75 -41.32
CA GLU A 772 6.19 19.93 -42.78
C GLU A 772 7.51 19.86 -43.54
N LYS A 773 8.61 20.35 -42.95
CA LYS A 773 9.89 20.58 -43.66
C LYS A 773 11.00 19.65 -43.21
N THR A 774 10.84 18.95 -42.08
CA THR A 774 11.93 18.14 -41.53
C THR A 774 11.93 16.76 -42.14
N GLU A 775 13.03 16.41 -42.80
CA GLU A 775 13.33 15.05 -43.23
C GLU A 775 14.09 14.31 -42.13
N PHE A 776 13.73 13.04 -41.92
CA PHE A 776 14.41 12.18 -40.97
C PHE A 776 14.52 10.76 -41.51
N VAL A 777 15.55 10.05 -41.05
CA VAL A 777 15.73 8.62 -41.28
C VAL A 777 15.30 7.89 -40.02
N HIS A 778 14.46 6.88 -40.17
CA HIS A 778 14.20 5.88 -39.15
C HIS A 778 15.02 4.62 -39.48
N ALA A 779 15.62 3.95 -38.50
CA ALA A 779 16.48 2.78 -38.73
C ALA A 779 15.83 1.68 -39.60
N ASP A 780 14.50 1.60 -39.62
CA ASP A 780 13.72 0.65 -40.45
C ASP A 780 13.14 1.23 -41.76
N CYS A 781 13.47 2.47 -42.14
CA CYS A 781 12.93 3.11 -43.35
C CYS A 781 14.00 3.92 -44.09
N LEU A 782 14.66 3.30 -45.09
CA LEU A 782 15.03 4.00 -46.33
C LEU A 782 13.79 3.97 -47.23
N GLY A 783 12.95 5.00 -47.17
CA GLY A 783 11.77 5.10 -48.04
C GLY A 783 11.10 6.46 -47.88
N LYS A 784 10.92 7.13 -49.02
CA LYS A 784 10.32 8.47 -49.18
C LYS A 784 8.93 8.60 -48.57
#